data_AF-A0A6A5YPM6-F1
#
_entry.id   AF-A0A6A5YPM6-F1
#
_cell.length_a   1.000
_cell.length_b   1.000
_cell.length_c   1.000
_cell.angle_alpha   90.00
_cell.angle_beta   90.00
_cell.angle_gamma   90.00
#
_symmetry.space_group_name_H-M   'P 1'
#
loop_
_entity.id
_entity.type
_entity.pdbx_description
1 polymer ?
#
loop_
_entity_poly.entity_id
_entity_poly.type
_entity_poly.pdbx_seq_one_letter_code
_entity_poly.pdbx_strand_id
1 'polypeptide(L)'
;MGARHQLFVIAKINGRYRGLAAVHNQFLLGADVLKTCQQLITIFGGTHNQKILQLELTRAKDLTEDEWQFRKTWEFGQSVGPHEQPFPFVATCLLLGTTVDFKTGEAYNRVSACRWNMAFDGGDNNEGVTILDITDVKNIRHCFAKWERVPQRLCLVPLTGEEYLSLYPHDPQEPERYLSTGLSLIDERSLEELWPRGWRSRSECGLDGGPRYEFDDELPKELSRDGTRGKGYHKSLAESSTEKVIERLLDQEDRHREEVEQLPHFVPALRDYLHRHPEVVSSKPFGYDMLSLALVGHNRLELSQYPDLSSRQVLDLARGACEILEILDISGNKNVTKDDMDTLFASRKIKVLYAWANPQLNLADLIEYISQGSLDRLYHPELYANVFRRAPLERTRNKDDWDKELPGETILPTDEPRIHQVLYVVASRDAYADEQLGRDSELLGAQCPAIQELLKSSKLKIAEVLNFCALPFRDIGLTPSLTSRILPTVIWALAGSFGISMGYYGSIWFDLHCWPCALAFRDHESPYSVHPIPSQLYHITDYNAPWMNDKEIQGLLKPLEKGERTLIMINEPRSTTGARKHRFRLALVTLGDDGAPHISDAKTFLSANDEGAVERWDSVLARMKSRVEVVDCDTATAKNVLGLMDWVLEKAPDA
;
A
#
# COMPACT_ATOMS: atom_id res chain seq x y z
N MET A 1 -19.01 -20.97 -7.36
CA MET A 1 -17.91 -20.55 -6.48
C MET A 1 -16.70 -20.32 -7.36
N GLY A 2 -16.08 -19.14 -7.30
CA GLY A 2 -14.95 -18.80 -8.17
C GLY A 2 -13.65 -19.48 -7.75
N ALA A 3 -12.65 -19.43 -8.64
CA ALA A 3 -11.25 -19.75 -8.33
C ALA A 3 -10.73 -18.79 -7.25
N ARG A 4 -9.98 -19.30 -6.28
CA ARG A 4 -9.51 -18.55 -5.10
C ARG A 4 -8.08 -18.96 -4.81
N HIS A 5 -7.21 -17.96 -4.69
CA HIS A 5 -5.79 -18.13 -4.39
C HIS A 5 -5.41 -17.20 -3.26
N GLN A 6 -4.62 -17.69 -2.30
CA GLN A 6 -4.14 -16.90 -1.17
C GLN A 6 -2.64 -16.63 -1.29
N LEU A 7 -2.22 -15.46 -0.83
CA LEU A 7 -0.83 -15.06 -0.83
C LEU A 7 -0.40 -14.76 0.61
N PHE A 8 0.78 -15.23 0.98
CA PHE A 8 1.33 -15.14 2.32
C PHE A 8 2.70 -14.47 2.29
N VAL A 9 2.97 -13.66 3.30
CA VAL A 9 4.31 -13.15 3.60
C VAL A 9 4.75 -13.71 4.95
N ILE A 10 5.95 -14.27 4.97
CA ILE A 10 6.52 -14.94 6.14
C ILE A 10 7.93 -14.40 6.41
N ALA A 11 8.43 -14.58 7.63
CA ALA A 11 9.83 -14.33 7.97
C ALA A 11 10.27 -15.16 9.18
N LYS A 12 11.57 -15.40 9.31
CA LYS A 12 12.19 -16.01 10.49
C LYS A 12 12.42 -14.94 11.55
N ILE A 13 11.56 -14.91 12.56
CA ILE A 13 11.61 -13.98 13.70
C ILE A 13 12.06 -14.74 14.94
N ASN A 14 13.10 -14.26 15.62
CA ASN A 14 13.69 -14.92 16.79
C ASN A 14 13.99 -16.42 16.56
N GLY A 15 14.50 -16.74 15.36
CA GLY A 15 14.86 -18.09 14.96
C GLY A 15 13.68 -18.99 14.56
N ARG A 16 12.44 -18.47 14.54
CA ARG A 16 11.25 -19.22 14.13
C ARG A 16 10.53 -18.59 12.94
N TYR A 17 10.07 -19.37 11.97
CA TYR A 17 9.19 -18.85 10.93
C TYR A 17 7.83 -18.42 11.49
N ARG A 18 7.39 -17.24 11.05
CA ARG A 18 6.12 -16.60 11.41
C ARG A 18 5.44 -16.03 10.17
N GLY A 19 4.11 -16.09 10.14
CA GLY A 19 3.31 -15.34 9.16
C GLY A 19 3.27 -13.87 9.55
N LEU A 20 3.40 -12.97 8.58
CA LEU A 20 3.39 -11.51 8.77
C LEU A 20 2.20 -10.85 8.08
N ALA A 21 1.76 -11.39 6.94
CA ALA A 21 0.57 -10.92 6.27
C ALA A 21 0.00 -12.04 5.40
N ALA A 22 -1.30 -11.95 5.14
CA ALA A 22 -1.97 -12.79 4.18
C ALA A 22 -3.03 -11.98 3.44
N VAL A 23 -3.26 -12.29 2.17
CA VAL A 23 -4.35 -11.75 1.37
C VAL A 23 -5.03 -12.87 0.59
N HIS A 24 -6.28 -12.65 0.25
CA HIS A 24 -7.09 -13.52 -0.58
C HIS A 24 -7.39 -12.80 -1.89
N ASN A 25 -7.13 -13.43 -3.03
CA ASN A 25 -7.50 -12.92 -4.33
C ASN A 25 -8.51 -13.86 -5.01
N GLN A 26 -9.68 -13.32 -5.33
CA GLN A 26 -10.73 -14.04 -6.05
C GLN A 26 -10.41 -14.03 -7.55
N PHE A 27 -10.31 -15.20 -8.18
CA PHE A 27 -9.99 -15.41 -9.60
C PHE A 27 -8.52 -15.19 -10.00
N LEU A 28 -7.58 -15.22 -9.05
CA LEU A 28 -6.16 -15.30 -9.35
C LEU A 28 -5.76 -16.76 -9.57
N LEU A 29 -5.29 -17.11 -10.77
CA LEU A 29 -4.90 -18.48 -11.13
C LEU A 29 -3.85 -18.47 -12.24
N GLY A 30 -3.17 -19.61 -12.43
CA GLY A 30 -2.31 -19.80 -13.59
C GLY A 30 -1.20 -18.74 -13.76
N ALA A 31 -1.06 -18.19 -14.97
CA ALA A 31 -0.01 -17.20 -15.29
C ALA A 31 -0.11 -15.91 -14.47
N ASP A 32 -1.31 -15.48 -14.07
CA ASP A 32 -1.50 -14.27 -13.28
C ASP A 32 -0.88 -14.41 -11.88
N VAL A 33 -0.88 -15.61 -11.30
CA VAL A 33 -0.23 -15.89 -10.00
C VAL A 33 1.28 -15.63 -10.07
N LEU A 34 1.95 -16.07 -11.14
CA LEU A 34 3.38 -15.83 -11.32
C LEU A 34 3.69 -14.35 -11.53
N LYS A 35 2.85 -13.66 -12.31
CA LYS A 35 2.97 -12.23 -12.57
C LYS A 35 2.84 -11.41 -11.27
N THR A 36 1.83 -11.73 -10.45
CA THR A 36 1.67 -11.15 -9.11
C THR A 36 2.85 -11.48 -8.20
N CYS A 37 3.36 -12.71 -8.21
CA CYS A 37 4.53 -13.08 -7.40
C CYS A 37 5.77 -12.27 -7.76
N GLN A 38 6.09 -12.12 -9.06
CA GLN A 38 7.24 -11.32 -9.51
C GLN A 38 7.11 -9.85 -9.10
N GLN A 39 5.89 -9.32 -9.18
CA GLN A 39 5.61 -7.96 -8.76
C GLN A 39 5.85 -7.79 -7.26
N LEU A 40 5.34 -8.71 -6.44
CA LEU A 40 5.56 -8.70 -4.99
C LEU A 40 7.05 -8.80 -4.65
N ILE A 41 7.81 -9.67 -5.31
CA ILE A 41 9.27 -9.75 -5.15
C ILE A 41 9.93 -8.39 -5.46
N THR A 42 9.47 -7.71 -6.51
CA THR A 42 9.99 -6.38 -6.89
C THR A 42 9.65 -5.32 -5.83
N ILE A 43 8.44 -5.34 -5.26
CA ILE A 43 8.02 -4.44 -4.17
C ILE A 43 8.87 -4.69 -2.93
N PHE A 44 8.92 -5.93 -2.45
CA PHE A 44 9.62 -6.29 -1.21
C PHE A 44 11.15 -6.12 -1.34
N GLY A 45 11.71 -6.36 -2.52
CA GLY A 45 13.12 -6.13 -2.82
C GLY A 45 13.50 -4.66 -3.10
N GLY A 46 12.51 -3.78 -3.27
CA GLY A 46 12.73 -2.38 -3.65
C GLY A 46 13.45 -1.57 -2.58
N THR A 47 14.54 -0.89 -2.94
CA THR A 47 15.39 -0.11 -2.01
C THR A 47 14.63 0.93 -1.21
N HIS A 48 13.60 1.57 -1.79
CA HIS A 48 12.75 2.55 -1.11
C HIS A 48 11.90 1.94 0.02
N ASN A 49 11.59 0.64 -0.05
CA ASN A 49 10.75 -0.05 0.93
C ASN A 49 11.58 -0.77 2.00
N GLN A 50 12.85 -1.07 1.72
CA GLN A 50 13.73 -1.87 2.59
C GLN A 50 13.82 -1.33 4.02
N LYS A 51 13.94 -0.01 4.20
CA LYS A 51 14.06 0.59 5.54
C LYS A 51 12.81 0.32 6.39
N ILE A 52 11.62 0.52 5.85
CA ILE A 52 10.36 0.30 6.59
C ILE A 52 10.12 -1.18 6.85
N LEU A 53 10.45 -2.05 5.87
CA LEU A 53 10.40 -3.50 6.07
C LEU A 53 11.32 -3.94 7.22
N GLN A 54 12.55 -3.43 7.27
CA GLN A 54 13.49 -3.71 8.36
C GLN A 54 12.96 -3.21 9.72
N LEU A 55 12.30 -2.05 9.77
CA LEU A 55 11.67 -1.53 10.98
C LEU A 55 10.52 -2.43 11.45
N GLU A 56 9.69 -2.95 10.55
CA GLU A 56 8.65 -3.93 10.91
C GLU A 56 9.21 -5.28 11.35
N LEU A 57 10.23 -5.80 10.66
CA LEU A 57 10.90 -7.05 11.04
C LEU A 57 11.61 -6.92 12.40
N THR A 58 12.15 -5.74 12.70
CA THR A 58 12.74 -5.45 14.01
C THR A 58 11.66 -5.43 15.09
N ARG A 59 10.57 -4.70 14.86
CA ARG A 59 9.40 -4.69 15.75
C ARG A 59 8.81 -6.08 15.98
N ALA A 60 8.80 -6.94 14.95
CA ALA A 60 8.30 -8.30 15.06
C ALA A 60 9.02 -9.10 16.17
N LYS A 61 10.31 -8.81 16.41
CA LYS A 61 11.10 -9.49 17.45
C LYS A 61 10.61 -9.17 18.87
N ASP A 62 9.93 -8.05 19.05
CA ASP A 62 9.40 -7.59 20.35
C ASP A 62 8.01 -8.18 20.66
N LEU A 63 7.36 -8.83 19.68
CA LEU A 63 6.07 -9.50 19.92
C LEU A 63 6.24 -10.74 20.80
N THR A 64 5.35 -10.87 21.78
CA THR A 64 5.27 -12.01 22.69
C THR A 64 4.72 -13.26 22.00
N GLU A 65 5.02 -14.45 22.52
CA GLU A 65 4.46 -15.70 21.97
C GLU A 65 2.93 -15.73 22.06
N ASP A 66 2.32 -15.09 23.06
CA ASP A 66 0.86 -15.00 23.16
C ASP A 66 0.27 -14.17 22.01
N GLU A 67 0.93 -13.07 21.60
CA GLU A 67 0.54 -12.29 20.43
C GLU A 67 0.69 -13.10 19.13
N TRP A 68 1.74 -13.93 19.01
CA TRP A 68 1.91 -14.84 17.87
C TRP A 68 0.85 -15.96 17.83
N GLN A 69 0.51 -16.51 19.00
CA GLN A 69 -0.42 -17.63 19.14
C GLN A 69 -1.88 -17.22 19.15
N PHE A 70 -2.19 -15.93 19.14
CA PHE A 70 -3.55 -15.41 19.11
C PHE A 70 -4.29 -15.81 17.83
N ARG A 71 -4.75 -17.06 17.77
CA ARG A 71 -5.47 -17.67 16.66
C ARG A 71 -6.95 -17.40 16.81
N LYS A 72 -7.49 -16.53 15.97
CA LYS A 72 -8.93 -16.52 15.69
C LYS A 72 -9.18 -17.30 14.38
N THR A 73 -10.11 -18.25 14.39
CA THR A 73 -10.57 -19.00 13.20
C THR A 73 -11.15 -18.07 12.13
N TRP A 74 -10.92 -18.36 10.84
CA TRP A 74 -11.53 -17.63 9.72
C TRP A 74 -13.05 -17.63 9.84
N GLU A 75 -13.61 -16.57 10.44
CA GLU A 75 -15.04 -16.35 10.47
C GLU A 75 -15.35 -15.35 9.37
N PHE A 76 -16.00 -15.83 8.30
CA PHE A 76 -16.38 -15.03 7.15
C PHE A 76 -17.17 -13.81 7.61
N GLY A 77 -16.70 -12.59 7.30
CA GLY A 77 -17.33 -11.34 7.73
C GLY A 77 -16.89 -10.79 9.11
N GLN A 78 -16.07 -11.53 9.86
CA GLN A 78 -15.31 -10.96 10.99
C GLN A 78 -13.98 -10.42 10.48
N SER A 79 -14.00 -9.23 9.87
CA SER A 79 -12.77 -8.49 9.65
C SER A 79 -12.07 -8.24 10.99
N VAL A 80 -10.76 -8.50 11.04
CA VAL A 80 -9.87 -7.37 10.92
C VAL A 80 -9.97 -6.35 12.07
N GLY A 81 -10.20 -6.74 13.33
CA GLY A 81 -10.40 -5.79 14.42
C GLY A 81 -9.28 -4.73 14.49
N PRO A 82 -9.49 -3.52 15.02
CA PRO A 82 -8.53 -2.41 14.95
C PRO A 82 -7.15 -2.66 15.60
N HIS A 83 -6.99 -3.76 16.35
CA HIS A 83 -5.73 -4.22 16.94
C HIS A 83 -5.04 -5.36 16.14
N GLU A 84 -5.56 -5.75 14.98
CA GLU A 84 -5.30 -7.09 14.45
C GLU A 84 -4.35 -7.15 13.23
N GLN A 85 -3.70 -6.06 12.80
CA GLN A 85 -2.61 -6.12 11.81
C GLN A 85 -1.30 -5.52 12.38
N PRO A 86 -0.42 -6.32 13.00
CA PRO A 86 0.82 -5.84 13.61
C PRO A 86 1.87 -5.38 12.59
N PHE A 87 1.74 -5.80 11.33
CA PHE A 87 2.67 -5.49 10.23
C PHE A 87 1.97 -4.73 9.09
N PRO A 88 1.45 -3.53 9.37
CA PRO A 88 0.63 -2.79 8.39
C PRO A 88 1.38 -2.45 7.10
N PHE A 89 2.70 -2.21 7.11
CA PHE A 89 3.45 -1.94 5.89
C PHE A 89 3.61 -3.20 5.03
N VAL A 90 4.02 -4.33 5.61
CA VAL A 90 4.09 -5.62 4.92
C VAL A 90 2.73 -6.01 4.34
N ALA A 91 1.65 -5.83 5.11
CA ALA A 91 0.30 -6.08 4.64
C ALA A 91 -0.11 -5.13 3.50
N THR A 92 0.31 -3.86 3.55
CA THR A 92 0.08 -2.88 2.48
C THR A 92 0.81 -3.31 1.20
N CYS A 93 2.11 -3.64 1.29
CA CYS A 93 2.89 -4.16 0.16
C CYS A 93 2.21 -5.37 -0.49
N LEU A 94 1.75 -6.32 0.32
CA LEU A 94 1.09 -7.54 -0.14
C LEU A 94 -0.26 -7.25 -0.82
N LEU A 95 -1.11 -6.44 -0.19
CA LEU A 95 -2.40 -6.03 -0.73
C LEU A 95 -2.21 -5.34 -2.08
N LEU A 96 -1.36 -4.32 -2.11
CA LEU A 96 -1.12 -3.51 -3.30
C LEU A 96 -0.53 -4.30 -4.46
N GLY A 97 0.50 -5.10 -4.20
CA GLY A 97 1.14 -5.93 -5.22
C GLY A 97 0.23 -7.03 -5.77
N THR A 98 -0.85 -7.35 -5.05
CA THR A 98 -1.88 -8.29 -5.48
C THR A 98 -3.02 -7.61 -6.24
N THR A 99 -3.31 -6.34 -5.95
CA THR A 99 -4.47 -5.61 -6.52
C THR A 99 -4.18 -4.97 -7.88
N VAL A 100 -3.00 -4.39 -8.11
CA VAL A 100 -2.73 -3.61 -9.33
C VAL A 100 -1.37 -3.95 -9.89
N ASP A 101 -1.24 -4.39 -11.15
CA ASP A 101 0.04 -4.46 -11.87
C ASP A 101 0.50 -3.07 -12.30
N PHE A 102 1.61 -2.62 -11.72
CA PHE A 102 2.14 -1.28 -11.94
C PHE A 102 2.75 -1.06 -13.32
N LYS A 103 3.19 -2.13 -14.01
CA LYS A 103 3.76 -2.01 -15.35
C LYS A 103 2.67 -1.80 -16.39
N THR A 104 1.57 -2.53 -16.25
CA THR A 104 0.49 -2.52 -17.23
C THR A 104 -0.66 -1.60 -16.84
N GLY A 105 -0.82 -1.29 -15.55
CA GLY A 105 -2.00 -0.67 -14.97
C GLY A 105 -3.18 -1.63 -14.83
N GLU A 106 -2.98 -2.94 -15.05
CA GLU A 106 -4.02 -3.96 -14.86
C GLU A 106 -4.36 -4.11 -13.38
N ALA A 107 -5.60 -3.82 -12.99
CA ALA A 107 -6.07 -4.28 -11.69
C ALA A 107 -6.54 -5.73 -11.78
N TYR A 108 -6.21 -6.49 -10.75
CA TYR A 108 -6.73 -7.83 -10.53
C TYR A 108 -8.06 -7.74 -9.77
N ASN A 109 -8.82 -8.83 -9.87
CA ASN A 109 -10.09 -9.00 -9.19
C ASN A 109 -9.95 -8.87 -7.66
N ARG A 110 -11.11 -8.80 -6.98
CA ARG A 110 -11.27 -8.60 -5.53
C ARG A 110 -10.15 -9.21 -4.67
N VAL A 111 -9.32 -8.33 -4.11
CA VAL A 111 -8.32 -8.68 -3.10
C VAL A 111 -8.82 -8.27 -1.72
N SER A 112 -8.75 -9.17 -0.76
CA SER A 112 -9.13 -8.89 0.62
C SER A 112 -8.00 -9.27 1.57
N ALA A 113 -7.71 -8.39 2.53
CA ALA A 113 -6.76 -8.70 3.59
C ALA A 113 -7.29 -9.86 4.45
N CYS A 114 -6.42 -10.82 4.71
CA CYS A 114 -6.68 -11.94 5.60
C CYS A 114 -6.05 -11.68 6.97
N ARG A 115 -6.33 -12.56 7.94
CA ARG A 115 -5.59 -12.55 9.21
C ARG A 115 -4.13 -12.94 8.96
N TRP A 116 -3.22 -12.12 9.49
CA TRP A 116 -1.78 -12.25 9.27
C TRP A 116 -1.16 -13.55 9.78
N ASN A 117 -1.74 -14.15 10.84
CA ASN A 117 -1.29 -15.42 11.42
C ASN A 117 -2.16 -16.63 11.05
N MET A 118 -2.98 -16.52 10.00
CA MET A 118 -3.79 -17.65 9.56
C MET A 118 -2.92 -18.79 9.02
N ALA A 119 -3.40 -20.02 9.16
CA ALA A 119 -2.80 -21.16 8.47
C ALA A 119 -3.07 -21.08 6.96
N PHE A 120 -2.20 -21.70 6.15
CA PHE A 120 -2.35 -21.70 4.69
C PHE A 120 -3.67 -22.36 4.21
N ASP A 121 -4.19 -23.31 5.00
CA ASP A 121 -5.44 -24.04 4.79
C ASP A 121 -6.62 -23.41 5.56
N GLY A 122 -6.39 -22.27 6.21
CA GLY A 122 -7.36 -21.64 7.10
C GLY A 122 -8.47 -20.86 6.39
N GLY A 123 -8.40 -20.66 5.08
CA GLY A 123 -9.38 -19.90 4.30
C GLY A 123 -10.08 -20.75 3.23
N ASP A 124 -11.03 -20.12 2.54
CA ASP A 124 -11.73 -20.73 1.39
C ASP A 124 -10.83 -20.66 0.15
N ASN A 125 -9.87 -21.59 0.04
CA ASN A 125 -8.85 -21.61 -1.00
C ASN A 125 -8.92 -22.91 -1.82
N ASN A 126 -9.00 -22.80 -3.15
CA ASN A 126 -9.13 -23.96 -4.04
C ASN A 126 -8.12 -23.95 -5.21
N GLU A 127 -7.34 -22.88 -5.39
CA GLU A 127 -6.28 -22.78 -6.40
C GLU A 127 -4.85 -22.85 -5.85
N GLY A 128 -4.68 -23.09 -4.54
CA GLY A 128 -3.36 -23.13 -3.92
C GLY A 128 -2.90 -21.78 -3.38
N VAL A 129 -1.63 -21.67 -3.01
CA VAL A 129 -1.07 -20.51 -2.32
C VAL A 129 0.26 -20.09 -2.91
N THR A 130 0.54 -18.79 -2.81
CA THR A 130 1.84 -18.18 -3.05
C THR A 130 2.42 -17.75 -1.72
N ILE A 131 3.69 -18.07 -1.45
CA ILE A 131 4.34 -17.74 -0.18
C ILE A 131 5.63 -16.99 -0.52
N LEU A 132 5.80 -15.81 0.09
CA LEU A 132 7.02 -15.01 0.02
C LEU A 132 7.70 -14.97 1.38
N ASP A 133 9.00 -15.22 1.41
CA ASP A 133 9.82 -15.11 2.60
C ASP A 133 10.71 -13.87 2.51
N ILE A 134 10.48 -12.94 3.44
CA ILE A 134 11.17 -11.65 3.52
C ILE A 134 12.17 -11.59 4.69
N THR A 135 12.59 -12.75 5.22
CA THR A 135 13.61 -12.82 6.29
C THR A 135 14.86 -11.99 5.95
N ASP A 136 15.30 -12.07 4.69
CA ASP A 136 16.29 -11.17 4.10
C ASP A 136 15.64 -10.36 2.97
N VAL A 137 15.37 -9.08 3.22
CA VAL A 137 14.75 -8.16 2.26
C VAL A 137 15.57 -7.95 0.98
N LYS A 138 16.85 -8.30 0.96
CA LYS A 138 17.72 -8.26 -0.23
C LYS A 138 17.63 -9.54 -1.06
N ASN A 139 17.22 -10.65 -0.45
CA ASN A 139 17.12 -11.95 -1.08
C ASN A 139 15.77 -12.62 -0.74
N ILE A 140 14.72 -12.09 -1.36
CA ILE A 140 13.36 -12.61 -1.21
C ILE A 140 13.30 -14.04 -1.76
N ARG A 141 12.81 -14.97 -0.95
CA ARG A 141 12.52 -16.34 -1.38
C ARG A 141 11.03 -16.49 -1.66
N HIS A 142 10.66 -17.44 -2.50
CA HIS A 142 9.25 -17.70 -2.79
C HIS A 142 8.98 -19.18 -3.01
N CYS A 143 7.72 -19.59 -2.96
CA CYS A 143 7.26 -20.86 -3.53
C CYS A 143 5.76 -20.80 -3.81
N PHE A 144 5.29 -21.77 -4.61
CA PHE A 144 3.87 -22.05 -4.79
C PHE A 144 3.53 -23.39 -4.13
N ALA A 145 2.31 -23.55 -3.64
CA ALA A 145 1.85 -24.82 -3.10
C ALA A 145 0.37 -25.06 -3.39
N LYS A 146 0.00 -26.33 -3.62
CA LYS A 146 -1.40 -26.74 -3.82
C LYS A 146 -1.62 -28.11 -3.19
N TRP A 147 -2.82 -28.34 -2.67
CA TRP A 147 -3.19 -29.60 -2.00
C TRP A 147 -4.51 -30.19 -2.52
N GLU A 148 -5.32 -29.39 -3.20
CA GLU A 148 -6.56 -29.86 -3.82
C GLU A 148 -6.39 -30.05 -5.33
N ARG A 149 -7.02 -31.10 -5.88
CA ARG A 149 -7.11 -31.35 -7.33
C ARG A 149 -5.74 -31.40 -8.04
N VAL A 150 -4.70 -31.83 -7.33
CA VAL A 150 -3.36 -32.03 -7.86
C VAL A 150 -2.94 -33.50 -7.78
N PRO A 151 -2.04 -33.97 -8.64
CA PRO A 151 -1.43 -35.29 -8.47
C PRO A 151 -0.87 -35.46 -7.06
N GLN A 152 -1.04 -36.64 -6.46
CA GLN A 152 -0.58 -36.90 -5.09
C GLN A 152 0.91 -36.58 -4.92
N ARG A 153 1.74 -36.71 -5.96
CA ARG A 153 3.17 -36.36 -5.95
C ARG A 153 3.46 -34.86 -5.83
N LEU A 154 2.51 -33.96 -6.09
CA LEU A 154 2.68 -32.50 -6.00
C LEU A 154 1.91 -31.86 -4.83
N CYS A 155 1.14 -32.65 -4.08
CA CYS A 155 0.38 -32.18 -2.92
C CYS A 155 1.32 -31.74 -1.78
N LEU A 156 1.18 -30.51 -1.27
CA LEU A 156 2.02 -29.97 -0.18
C LEU A 156 3.53 -30.08 -0.46
N VAL A 157 3.93 -29.78 -1.71
CA VAL A 157 5.33 -29.66 -2.12
C VAL A 157 5.57 -28.20 -2.49
N PRO A 158 6.68 -27.57 -2.05
CA PRO A 158 7.07 -26.26 -2.58
C PRO A 158 7.39 -26.36 -4.07
N LEU A 159 6.60 -25.71 -4.91
CA LEU A 159 6.71 -25.72 -6.37
C LEU A 159 7.41 -24.47 -6.89
N THR A 160 8.14 -24.62 -8.00
CA THR A 160 8.59 -23.50 -8.83
C THR A 160 7.42 -22.92 -9.63
N GLY A 161 7.62 -21.75 -10.26
CA GLY A 161 6.62 -21.18 -11.15
C GLY A 161 6.28 -22.08 -12.34
N GLU A 162 7.27 -22.74 -12.94
CA GLU A 162 7.07 -23.68 -14.05
C GLU A 162 6.24 -24.90 -13.62
N GLU A 163 6.58 -25.49 -12.48
CA GLU A 163 5.85 -26.64 -11.95
C GLU A 163 4.42 -26.26 -11.58
N TYR A 164 4.20 -25.07 -11.02
CA TYR A 164 2.87 -24.54 -10.76
C TYR A 164 2.07 -24.36 -12.06
N LEU A 165 2.65 -23.74 -13.10
CA LEU A 165 1.99 -23.56 -14.40
C LEU A 165 1.70 -24.87 -15.13
N SER A 166 2.48 -25.92 -14.90
CA SER A 166 2.21 -27.25 -15.45
C SER A 166 0.86 -27.83 -14.98
N LEU A 167 0.30 -27.30 -13.89
CA LEU A 167 -1.04 -27.64 -13.40
C LEU A 167 -2.17 -26.96 -14.19
N TYR A 168 -1.84 -26.01 -15.07
CA TYR A 168 -2.76 -25.21 -15.89
C TYR A 168 -2.46 -25.40 -17.38
N PRO A 169 -2.83 -26.55 -17.99
CA PRO A 169 -2.41 -26.91 -19.35
C PRO A 169 -2.95 -25.99 -20.46
N HIS A 170 -3.92 -25.14 -20.15
CA HIS A 170 -4.51 -24.18 -21.09
C HIS A 170 -3.82 -22.81 -21.05
N ASP A 171 -2.96 -22.56 -20.06
CA ASP A 171 -2.26 -21.29 -19.93
C ASP A 171 -1.00 -21.25 -20.79
N PRO A 172 -0.56 -20.05 -21.22
CA PRO A 172 0.70 -19.89 -21.93
C PRO A 172 1.86 -20.45 -21.10
N GLN A 173 2.50 -21.50 -21.60
CA GLN A 173 3.59 -22.21 -20.93
C GLN A 173 4.94 -21.46 -21.09
N GLU A 174 4.97 -20.17 -20.77
CA GLU A 174 6.20 -19.36 -20.80
C GLU A 174 6.47 -18.74 -19.42
N PRO A 175 6.77 -19.55 -18.38
CA PRO A 175 7.00 -19.09 -17.01
C PRO A 175 8.12 -18.04 -16.90
N GLU A 176 9.15 -18.16 -17.75
CA GLU A 176 10.29 -17.24 -17.81
C GLU A 176 9.89 -15.79 -18.18
N ARG A 177 8.73 -15.62 -18.84
CA ARG A 177 8.18 -14.28 -19.08
C ARG A 177 7.69 -13.61 -17.80
N TYR A 178 7.33 -14.40 -16.80
CA TYR A 178 6.63 -13.95 -15.61
C TYR A 178 7.53 -13.92 -14.37
N LEU A 179 8.40 -14.92 -14.18
CA LEU A 179 9.33 -14.98 -13.06
C LEU A 179 10.78 -15.08 -13.54
N SER A 180 11.66 -14.26 -12.98
CA SER A 180 13.09 -14.33 -13.26
C SER A 180 13.66 -15.67 -12.80
N THR A 181 14.47 -16.30 -13.65
CA THR A 181 15.26 -17.48 -13.28
C THR A 181 16.25 -17.12 -12.16
N GLY A 182 16.51 -18.06 -11.25
CA GLY A 182 17.50 -17.89 -10.18
C GLY A 182 16.98 -17.32 -8.85
N LEU A 183 15.68 -17.08 -8.72
CA LEU A 183 15.08 -16.76 -7.42
C LEU A 183 15.15 -17.96 -6.47
N SER A 184 15.52 -17.69 -5.23
CA SER A 184 15.61 -18.70 -4.17
C SER A 184 14.24 -19.27 -3.84
N LEU A 185 14.16 -20.60 -3.72
CA LEU A 185 12.93 -21.31 -3.36
C LEU A 185 12.84 -21.49 -1.83
N ILE A 186 11.64 -21.38 -1.27
CA ILE A 186 11.37 -21.79 0.11
C ILE A 186 11.33 -23.32 0.18
N ASP A 187 12.07 -23.90 1.12
CA ASP A 187 12.15 -25.35 1.33
C ASP A 187 11.00 -25.90 2.20
N GLU A 188 10.83 -27.23 2.18
CA GLU A 188 9.78 -27.90 2.94
C GLU A 188 9.95 -27.76 4.46
N ARG A 189 11.18 -27.60 4.95
CA ARG A 189 11.47 -27.49 6.38
C ARG A 189 10.99 -26.16 6.93
N SER A 190 11.24 -25.09 6.19
CA SER A 190 10.76 -23.73 6.50
C SER A 190 9.23 -23.71 6.57
N LEU A 191 8.55 -24.41 5.66
CA LEU A 191 7.10 -24.53 5.67
C LEU A 191 6.56 -25.44 6.78
N GLU A 192 7.23 -26.55 7.10
CA GLU A 192 6.85 -27.45 8.20
C GLU A 192 7.04 -26.78 9.56
N GLU A 193 8.07 -25.94 9.71
CA GLU A 193 8.29 -25.13 10.90
C GLU A 193 7.18 -24.08 11.10
N LEU A 194 6.75 -23.43 10.02
CA LEU A 194 5.67 -22.44 10.04
C LEU A 194 4.28 -23.09 10.24
N TRP A 195 4.01 -24.15 9.48
CA TRP A 195 2.72 -24.86 9.41
C TRP A 195 2.92 -26.38 9.39
N PRO A 196 2.97 -27.05 10.55
CA PRO A 196 3.25 -28.49 10.63
C PRO A 196 2.09 -29.32 10.08
N ARG A 197 2.19 -29.70 8.80
CA ARG A 197 1.11 -30.32 8.02
C ARG A 197 1.59 -31.47 7.12
N GLY A 198 2.83 -31.92 7.29
CA GLY A 198 3.40 -32.98 6.46
C GLY A 198 3.84 -32.47 5.09
N TRP A 199 4.51 -31.32 5.06
CA TRP A 199 5.16 -30.83 3.84
C TRP A 199 6.18 -31.85 3.34
N ARG A 200 6.20 -32.07 2.02
CA ARG A 200 7.06 -33.09 1.40
C ARG A 200 8.21 -32.44 0.67
N SER A 201 9.38 -33.08 0.76
CA SER A 201 10.54 -32.57 0.06
C SER A 201 10.38 -32.74 -1.45
N ARG A 202 10.97 -31.80 -2.20
CA ARG A 202 11.00 -31.86 -3.67
C ARG A 202 11.65 -33.16 -4.17
N SER A 203 12.74 -33.57 -3.51
CA SER A 203 13.47 -34.80 -3.83
C SER A 203 12.64 -36.08 -3.64
N GLU A 204 11.82 -36.17 -2.58
CA GLU A 204 10.90 -37.30 -2.39
C GLU A 204 9.87 -37.42 -3.50
N CYS A 205 9.53 -36.30 -4.13
CA CYS A 205 8.54 -36.22 -5.19
C CYS A 205 9.14 -36.37 -6.60
N GLY A 206 10.45 -36.61 -6.70
CA GLY A 206 11.17 -36.72 -7.98
C GLY A 206 11.27 -35.39 -8.74
N LEU A 207 11.21 -34.26 -8.04
CA LEU A 207 11.42 -32.92 -8.59
C LEU A 207 12.87 -32.49 -8.39
N ASP A 208 13.39 -31.67 -9.29
CA ASP A 208 14.73 -31.10 -9.15
C ASP A 208 14.82 -30.27 -7.87
N GLY A 209 15.96 -30.33 -7.18
CA GLY A 209 16.15 -29.64 -5.90
C GLY A 209 16.02 -28.12 -5.94
N GLY A 210 15.91 -27.54 -7.14
CA GLY A 210 15.97 -26.10 -7.37
C GLY A 210 17.34 -25.51 -6.99
N PRO A 211 17.58 -24.22 -7.24
CA PRO A 211 18.67 -23.52 -6.59
C PRO A 211 18.43 -23.57 -5.08
N ARG A 212 19.22 -24.38 -4.37
CA ARG A 212 19.20 -24.38 -2.92
C ARG A 212 19.79 -23.08 -2.45
N TYR A 213 18.97 -22.31 -1.75
CA TYR A 213 19.51 -21.28 -0.90
C TYR A 213 20.08 -21.98 0.32
N GLU A 214 21.40 -22.11 0.38
CA GLU A 214 22.10 -22.42 1.62
C GLU A 214 21.94 -21.20 2.52
N PHE A 215 20.80 -21.13 3.20
CA PHE A 215 20.73 -20.37 4.43
C PHE A 215 21.73 -21.09 5.33
N ASP A 216 22.93 -20.53 5.47
CA ASP A 216 23.74 -20.82 6.65
C ASP A 216 22.76 -20.56 7.80
N ASP A 217 22.34 -21.58 8.54
CA ASP A 217 21.42 -21.42 9.68
C ASP A 217 22.01 -20.44 10.72
N GLU A 218 23.29 -20.13 10.58
CA GLU A 218 23.89 -18.87 10.97
C GLU A 218 23.30 -17.72 10.13
N LEU A 219 22.14 -17.18 10.55
CA LEU A 219 21.66 -15.81 10.28
C LEU A 219 22.80 -14.94 9.75
N PRO A 220 22.63 -14.13 8.68
CA PRO A 220 23.68 -13.23 8.20
C PRO A 220 24.42 -12.68 9.40
N LYS A 221 25.72 -12.99 9.55
CA LYS A 221 26.49 -12.71 10.77
C LYS A 221 26.50 -11.24 11.16
N GLU A 222 25.96 -10.38 10.30
CA GLU A 222 25.60 -9.00 10.55
C GLU A 222 24.48 -8.82 11.61
N LEU A 223 23.65 -9.85 11.88
CA LEU A 223 22.60 -9.85 12.91
C LEU A 223 22.77 -10.90 14.00
N SER A 224 23.58 -11.95 13.77
CA SER A 224 23.93 -12.92 14.81
C SER A 224 25.25 -12.51 15.49
N ARG A 225 25.10 -11.84 16.64
CA ARG A 225 26.09 -11.03 17.36
C ARG A 225 27.35 -11.75 17.91
N ASP A 226 27.67 -13.00 17.54
CA ASP A 226 28.77 -13.72 18.23
C ASP A 226 29.52 -14.83 17.45
N GLY A 227 29.60 -14.76 16.12
CA GLY A 227 30.06 -15.92 15.31
C GLY A 227 31.16 -15.67 14.27
N THR A 228 32.29 -15.04 14.59
CA THR A 228 33.43 -14.82 13.68
C THR A 228 34.18 -16.09 13.26
N ARG A 229 33.57 -16.93 12.42
CA ARG A 229 34.27 -17.98 11.63
C ARG A 229 33.58 -18.21 10.28
N GLY A 230 33.67 -17.26 9.36
CA GLY A 230 33.29 -17.44 7.95
C GLY A 230 34.35 -16.76 7.09
N LYS A 231 34.94 -17.52 6.15
CA LYS A 231 35.98 -17.16 5.14
C LYS A 231 36.72 -15.84 5.42
N GLY A 232 37.90 -15.97 6.03
CA GLY A 232 38.71 -14.89 6.60
C GLY A 232 38.93 -13.68 5.69
N TYR A 233 38.03 -12.71 5.78
CA TYR A 233 38.42 -11.31 5.67
C TYR A 233 39.35 -11.04 6.85
N HIS A 234 40.65 -11.17 6.62
CA HIS A 234 41.63 -10.71 7.59
C HIS A 234 41.50 -9.20 7.67
N LYS A 235 40.84 -8.69 8.73
CA LYS A 235 40.83 -7.26 9.05
C LYS A 235 42.26 -6.74 8.95
N SER A 236 42.45 -5.61 8.30
CA SER A 236 43.77 -5.01 8.21
C SER A 236 44.30 -4.69 9.62
N LEU A 237 45.62 -4.64 9.78
CA LEU A 237 46.22 -4.23 11.07
C LEU A 237 45.76 -2.82 11.47
N ALA A 238 45.51 -1.95 10.48
CA ALA A 238 44.99 -0.61 10.69
C ALA A 238 43.57 -0.65 11.27
N GLU A 239 42.64 -1.38 10.63
CA GLU A 239 41.27 -1.56 11.14
C GLU A 239 41.27 -2.15 12.55
N SER A 240 42.06 -3.20 12.78
CA SER A 240 42.17 -3.84 14.10
C SER A 240 42.74 -2.89 15.16
N SER A 241 43.67 -2.02 14.78
CA SER A 241 44.25 -1.02 15.70
C SER A 241 43.26 0.10 15.99
N THR A 242 42.52 0.57 14.98
CA THR A 242 41.47 1.58 15.15
C THR A 242 40.32 1.08 16.01
N GLU A 243 39.86 -0.16 15.83
CA GLU A 243 38.83 -0.77 16.68
C GLU A 243 39.28 -0.84 18.15
N LYS A 244 40.53 -1.23 18.43
CA LYS A 244 41.07 -1.22 19.79
C LYS A 244 41.13 0.18 20.41
N VAL A 245 41.42 1.20 19.61
CA VAL A 245 41.39 2.59 20.06
C VAL A 245 39.96 3.02 20.38
N ILE A 246 38.99 2.67 19.55
CA ILE A 246 37.56 2.90 19.81
C ILE A 246 37.12 2.21 21.09
N GLU A 247 37.43 0.93 21.26
CA GLU A 247 37.12 0.16 22.48
C GLU A 247 37.69 0.82 23.74
N ARG A 248 38.95 1.27 23.67
CA ARG A 248 39.58 2.00 24.78
C ARG A 248 38.85 3.31 25.10
N LEU A 249 38.47 4.07 24.08
CA LEU A 249 37.74 5.35 24.22
C LEU A 249 36.32 5.16 24.75
N LEU A 250 35.70 4.00 24.53
CA LEU A 250 34.39 3.67 25.08
C LEU A 250 34.44 3.39 26.60
N ASP A 251 35.55 2.80 27.08
CA ASP A 251 35.71 2.36 28.47
C ASP A 251 36.22 3.46 29.41
N GLN A 252 37.06 4.38 28.92
CA GLN A 252 37.70 5.39 29.76
C GLN A 252 37.96 6.69 29.01
N GLU A 253 38.01 7.79 29.76
CA GLU A 253 38.44 9.09 29.25
C GLU A 253 39.92 9.03 28.86
N ASP A 254 40.22 9.32 27.60
CA ASP A 254 41.58 9.28 27.07
C ASP A 254 42.11 10.69 26.82
N ARG A 255 43.24 11.00 27.43
CA ARG A 255 43.94 12.28 27.23
C ARG A 255 44.35 12.53 25.77
N HIS A 256 44.43 11.50 24.94
CA HIS A 256 44.77 11.60 23.51
C HIS A 256 43.53 11.60 22.61
N ARG A 257 42.32 11.70 23.14
CA ARG A 257 41.08 11.70 22.36
C ARG A 257 41.12 12.74 21.23
N GLU A 258 41.49 13.98 21.54
CA GLU A 258 41.57 15.06 20.55
C GLU A 258 42.56 14.73 19.42
N GLU A 259 43.70 14.10 19.71
CA GLU A 259 44.69 13.69 18.71
C GLU A 259 44.15 12.58 17.79
N VAL A 260 43.41 11.63 18.37
CA VAL A 260 42.80 10.50 17.65
C VAL A 260 41.68 10.99 16.72
N GLU A 261 40.89 11.97 17.16
CA GLU A 261 39.81 12.57 16.38
C GLU A 261 40.31 13.24 15.09
N GLN A 262 41.54 13.75 15.08
CA GLN A 262 42.17 14.36 13.89
C GLN A 262 42.60 13.33 12.84
N LEU A 263 42.53 12.03 13.13
CA LEU A 263 42.92 11.00 12.16
C LEU A 263 41.86 10.90 11.04
N PRO A 264 42.23 10.97 9.74
CA PRO A 264 41.29 11.06 8.62
C PRO A 264 40.23 9.94 8.52
N HIS A 265 40.49 8.78 9.13
CA HIS A 265 39.61 7.61 9.07
C HIS A 265 38.98 7.25 10.41
N PHE A 266 39.28 7.98 11.49
CA PHE A 266 38.77 7.63 12.80
C PHE A 266 37.25 7.78 12.89
N VAL A 267 36.70 8.95 12.53
CA VAL A 267 35.24 9.18 12.62
C VAL A 267 34.43 8.22 11.73
N PRO A 268 34.80 7.96 10.45
CA PRO A 268 34.15 6.93 9.65
C PRO A 268 34.22 5.52 10.29
N ALA A 269 35.39 5.13 10.81
CA ALA A 269 35.55 3.83 11.46
C ALA A 269 34.76 3.74 12.78
N LEU A 270 34.68 4.83 13.55
CA LEU A 270 33.88 4.92 14.76
C LEU A 270 32.40 4.74 14.44
N ARG A 271 31.88 5.41 13.41
CA ARG A 271 30.49 5.23 12.97
C ARG A 271 30.19 3.80 12.56
N ASP A 272 31.06 3.21 11.74
CA ASP A 272 30.92 1.82 11.31
C ASP A 272 30.96 0.84 12.49
N TYR A 273 31.85 1.09 13.45
CA TYR A 273 31.93 0.32 14.70
C TYR A 273 30.64 0.44 15.52
N LEU A 274 30.12 1.65 15.76
CA LEU A 274 28.89 1.87 16.53
C LEU A 274 27.65 1.28 15.83
N HIS A 275 27.63 1.28 14.50
CA HIS A 275 26.58 0.62 13.71
C HIS A 275 26.62 -0.91 13.87
N ARG A 276 27.81 -1.50 13.93
CA ARG A 276 27.99 -2.94 14.18
C ARG A 276 27.77 -3.33 15.63
N HIS A 277 28.00 -2.40 16.56
CA HIS A 277 27.95 -2.63 18.01
C HIS A 277 27.07 -1.60 18.74
N PRO A 278 25.78 -1.44 18.40
CA PRO A 278 24.96 -0.37 18.95
C PRO A 278 24.73 -0.47 20.47
N GLU A 279 24.88 -1.66 21.04
CA GLU A 279 24.80 -1.93 22.48
C GLU A 279 25.86 -1.20 23.31
N VAL A 280 26.99 -0.84 22.71
CA VAL A 280 28.07 -0.15 23.44
C VAL A 280 27.68 1.27 23.81
N VAL A 281 26.73 1.87 23.07
CA VAL A 281 26.27 3.24 23.32
C VAL A 281 25.59 3.36 24.69
N SER A 282 24.77 2.37 25.05
CA SER A 282 24.06 2.35 26.35
C SER A 282 24.82 1.60 27.44
N SER A 283 25.67 0.64 27.10
CA SER A 283 26.38 -0.19 28.09
C SER A 283 27.75 0.35 28.53
N LYS A 284 28.38 1.25 27.76
CA LYS A 284 29.71 1.79 28.07
C LYS A 284 29.64 3.23 28.60
N PRO A 285 30.52 3.63 29.55
CA PRO A 285 30.47 4.96 30.16
C PRO A 285 30.57 6.13 29.16
N PHE A 286 31.38 5.97 28.10
CA PHE A 286 31.59 7.00 27.07
C PHE A 286 30.89 6.66 25.75
N GLY A 287 29.97 5.68 25.75
CA GLY A 287 29.26 5.21 24.57
C GLY A 287 28.48 6.32 23.86
N TYR A 288 27.73 7.11 24.63
CA TYR A 288 27.00 8.26 24.09
C TYR A 288 27.92 9.36 23.56
N ASP A 289 29.03 9.67 24.25
CA ASP A 289 29.96 10.71 23.80
C ASP A 289 30.61 10.34 22.47
N MET A 290 30.92 9.05 22.27
CA MET A 290 31.41 8.52 21.01
C MET A 290 30.36 8.57 19.90
N LEU A 291 29.09 8.27 20.20
CA LEU A 291 28.00 8.44 19.25
C LEU A 291 27.82 9.90 18.85
N SER A 292 27.84 10.81 19.83
CA SER A 292 27.74 12.25 19.59
C SER A 292 28.84 12.70 18.66
N LEU A 293 30.10 12.34 18.94
CA LEU A 293 31.24 12.62 18.09
C LEU A 293 31.06 12.08 16.67
N ALA A 294 30.57 10.85 16.52
CA ALA A 294 30.38 10.20 15.22
C ALA A 294 29.30 10.86 14.34
N LEU A 295 28.39 11.63 14.94
CA LEU A 295 27.23 12.24 14.30
C LEU A 295 27.26 13.78 14.25
N VAL A 296 28.26 14.44 14.85
CA VAL A 296 28.41 15.91 14.75
C VAL A 296 28.46 16.36 13.29
N GLY A 297 27.67 17.38 12.94
CA GLY A 297 27.64 17.96 11.60
C GLY A 297 27.04 17.06 10.53
N HIS A 298 26.40 15.94 10.89
CA HIS A 298 25.65 15.11 9.94
C HIS A 298 24.27 15.69 9.68
N ASN A 299 23.76 15.51 8.47
CA ASN A 299 22.39 15.84 8.09
C ASN A 299 21.45 14.61 8.12
N ARG A 300 21.99 13.42 8.42
CA ARG A 300 21.24 12.17 8.51
C ARG A 300 21.50 11.52 9.86
N LEU A 301 20.47 11.48 10.69
CA LEU A 301 20.51 10.90 12.03
C LEU A 301 19.66 9.62 12.04
N GLU A 302 20.32 8.47 11.88
CA GLU A 302 19.67 7.16 11.93
C GLU A 302 19.82 6.57 13.34
N LEU A 303 18.88 6.89 14.22
CA LEU A 303 18.96 6.57 15.65
C LEU A 303 18.17 5.31 16.03
N SER A 304 17.52 4.64 15.09
CA SER A 304 16.69 3.45 15.36
C SER A 304 17.43 2.24 15.91
N GLN A 305 18.76 2.22 15.81
CA GLN A 305 19.61 1.19 16.41
C GLN A 305 19.91 1.44 17.89
N TYR A 306 19.59 2.63 18.39
CA TYR A 306 19.88 3.07 19.76
C TYR A 306 18.55 3.40 20.50
N PRO A 307 17.66 2.41 20.69
CA PRO A 307 16.32 2.65 21.24
C PRO A 307 16.34 3.18 22.68
N ASP A 308 17.45 2.98 23.41
CA ASP A 308 17.62 3.37 24.81
C ASP A 308 18.06 4.83 25.00
N LEU A 309 18.31 5.58 23.91
CA LEU A 309 18.65 7.00 24.04
C LEU A 309 17.53 7.76 24.76
N SER A 310 17.89 8.55 25.76
CA SER A 310 16.96 9.47 26.43
C SER A 310 16.57 10.61 25.49
N SER A 311 15.42 11.26 25.75
CA SER A 311 14.99 12.43 24.97
C SER A 311 16.05 13.51 24.90
N ARG A 312 16.71 13.79 26.05
CA ARG A 312 17.80 14.77 26.13
C ARG A 312 18.95 14.43 25.18
N GLN A 313 19.35 13.17 25.13
CA GLN A 313 20.41 12.71 24.22
C GLN A 313 20.00 12.85 22.75
N VAL A 314 18.76 12.53 22.40
CA VAL A 314 18.26 12.73 21.03
C VAL A 314 18.27 14.22 20.65
N LEU A 315 17.81 15.10 21.55
CA LEU A 315 17.85 16.55 21.35
C LEU A 315 19.29 17.07 21.20
N ASP A 316 20.21 16.60 22.04
CA ASP A 316 21.61 17.02 22.00
C ASP A 316 22.30 16.56 20.70
N LEU A 317 22.04 15.34 20.22
CA LEU A 317 22.50 14.87 18.92
C LEU A 317 21.95 15.72 17.76
N ALA A 318 20.66 16.05 17.78
CA ALA A 318 20.03 16.89 16.76
C ALA A 318 20.53 18.35 16.80
N ARG A 319 20.91 18.86 17.98
CA ARG A 319 21.58 20.16 18.11
C ARG A 319 22.99 20.14 17.52
N GLY A 320 23.73 19.06 17.71
CA GLY A 320 25.07 18.87 17.12
C GLY A 320 25.07 18.61 15.61
N ALA A 321 23.91 18.31 15.03
CA ALA A 321 23.74 18.03 13.61
C ALA A 321 23.56 19.29 12.75
N CYS A 322 23.44 19.12 11.42
CA CYS A 322 23.15 20.22 10.50
C CYS A 322 21.82 20.92 10.81
N GLU A 323 21.71 22.20 10.44
CA GLU A 323 20.47 22.99 10.57
C GLU A 323 19.28 22.37 9.83
N ILE A 324 19.56 21.79 8.65
CA ILE A 324 18.60 21.03 7.86
C ILE A 324 18.96 19.55 7.97
N LEU A 325 18.09 18.78 8.60
CA LEU A 325 18.18 17.33 8.66
C LEU A 325 17.48 16.74 7.44
N GLU A 326 18.22 16.04 6.59
CA GLU A 326 17.64 15.24 5.52
C GLU A 326 16.82 14.08 6.08
N ILE A 327 17.37 13.39 7.09
CA ILE A 327 16.70 12.27 7.74
C ILE A 327 16.88 12.37 9.25
N LEU A 328 15.79 12.21 9.97
CA LEU A 328 15.75 11.88 11.39
C LEU A 328 14.97 10.58 11.55
N ASP A 329 15.63 9.52 11.98
CA ASP A 329 14.99 8.24 12.29
C ASP A 329 15.12 7.96 13.78
N ILE A 330 14.02 8.13 14.50
CA ILE A 330 13.89 7.90 15.94
C ILE A 330 13.13 6.60 16.22
N SER A 331 13.00 5.71 15.23
CA SER A 331 12.17 4.52 15.35
C SER A 331 12.61 3.60 16.49
N GLY A 332 11.65 3.06 17.24
CA GLY A 332 11.90 2.20 18.41
C GLY A 332 12.33 2.94 19.68
N ASN A 333 12.58 4.25 19.62
CA ASN A 333 12.80 5.05 20.82
C ASN A 333 11.49 5.15 21.62
N LYS A 334 11.57 4.95 22.94
CA LYS A 334 10.40 4.96 23.83
C LYS A 334 10.30 6.23 24.68
N ASN A 335 11.32 7.09 24.60
CA ASN A 335 11.51 8.23 25.46
C ASN A 335 11.11 9.55 24.79
N VAL A 336 11.32 9.69 23.48
CA VAL A 336 11.00 10.92 22.73
C VAL A 336 9.49 11.20 22.77
N THR A 337 9.12 12.41 23.20
CA THR A 337 7.73 12.88 23.34
C THR A 337 7.39 13.98 22.33
N LYS A 338 6.12 14.40 22.29
CA LYS A 338 5.68 15.55 21.48
C LYS A 338 6.45 16.83 21.82
N ASP A 339 6.64 17.14 23.10
CA ASP A 339 7.35 18.35 23.55
C ASP A 339 8.82 18.38 23.06
N ASP A 340 9.44 17.20 22.97
CA ASP A 340 10.78 17.05 22.39
C ASP A 340 10.76 17.35 20.88
N MET A 341 9.73 16.89 20.16
CA MET A 341 9.55 17.21 18.74
C MET A 341 9.28 18.70 18.52
N ASP A 342 8.45 19.34 19.34
CA ASP A 342 8.21 20.79 19.31
C ASP A 342 9.53 21.56 19.48
N THR A 343 10.38 21.10 20.41
CA THR A 343 11.73 21.67 20.62
C THR A 343 12.64 21.48 19.39
N LEU A 344 12.59 20.32 18.74
CA LEU A 344 13.36 20.05 17.53
C LEU A 344 12.93 20.93 16.36
N PHE A 345 11.64 20.95 16.03
CA PHE A 345 11.09 21.71 14.91
C PHE A 345 11.19 23.23 15.12
N ALA A 346 11.27 23.71 16.37
CA ALA A 346 11.56 25.11 16.66
C ALA A 346 12.99 25.55 16.26
N SER A 347 13.93 24.61 16.11
CA SER A 347 15.35 24.92 15.87
C SER A 347 15.95 24.25 14.63
N ARG A 348 15.21 23.35 13.98
CA ARG A 348 15.67 22.54 12.86
C ARG A 348 14.56 22.36 11.82
N LYS A 349 14.95 22.34 10.54
CA LYS A 349 14.08 21.84 9.47
C LYS A 349 14.38 20.36 9.24
N ILE A 350 13.35 19.51 9.27
CA ILE A 350 13.50 18.07 9.05
C ILE A 350 12.82 17.72 7.74
N LYS A 351 13.52 17.13 6.79
CA LYS A 351 12.90 16.71 5.52
C LYS A 351 12.16 15.38 5.69
N VAL A 352 12.80 14.38 6.28
CA VAL A 352 12.20 13.05 6.46
C VAL A 352 12.27 12.61 7.92
N LEU A 353 11.12 12.25 8.48
CA LEU A 353 11.00 11.70 9.83
C LEU A 353 10.54 10.24 9.78
N TYR A 354 11.32 9.33 10.38
CA TYR A 354 10.87 7.98 10.70
C TYR A 354 10.55 7.90 12.19
N ALA A 355 9.28 7.70 12.51
CA ALA A 355 8.77 7.56 13.87
C ALA A 355 8.08 6.20 14.03
N TRP A 356 8.77 5.12 13.65
CA TRP A 356 8.21 3.77 13.74
C TRP A 356 8.29 3.24 15.17
N ALA A 357 7.27 2.50 15.64
CA ALA A 357 7.27 1.90 16.98
C ALA A 357 7.61 2.88 18.15
N ASN A 358 7.22 4.15 18.05
CA ASN A 358 7.35 5.15 19.12
C ASN A 358 6.01 5.29 19.86
N PRO A 359 5.85 4.75 21.08
CA PRO A 359 4.56 4.76 21.79
C PRO A 359 4.12 6.15 22.28
N GLN A 360 5.06 7.11 22.38
CA GLN A 360 4.81 8.46 22.91
C GLN A 360 4.48 9.48 21.80
N LEU A 361 4.61 9.09 20.53
CA LEU A 361 4.36 9.94 19.37
C LEU A 361 3.21 9.33 18.58
N ASN A 362 2.02 9.91 18.69
CA ASN A 362 0.90 9.50 17.85
C ASN A 362 0.98 10.22 16.49
N LEU A 363 0.24 9.70 15.50
CA LEU A 363 0.23 10.28 14.16
C LEU A 363 -0.33 11.72 14.13
N ALA A 364 -1.35 12.01 14.94
CA ALA A 364 -2.03 13.30 14.94
C ALA A 364 -1.06 14.45 15.27
N ASP A 365 -0.24 14.26 16.30
CA ASP A 365 0.75 15.24 16.74
C ASP A 365 1.80 15.51 15.66
N LEU A 366 2.19 14.50 14.88
CA LEU A 366 3.24 14.61 13.88
C LEU A 366 2.76 15.19 12.55
N ILE A 367 1.48 15.04 12.20
CA ILE A 367 0.90 15.60 10.97
C ILE A 367 0.91 17.12 10.99
N GLU A 368 0.75 17.75 12.17
CA GLU A 368 0.79 19.22 12.30
C GLU A 368 2.06 19.83 11.70
N TYR A 369 3.22 19.16 11.85
CA TYR A 369 4.49 19.62 11.29
C TYR A 369 4.53 19.56 9.75
N ILE A 370 3.82 18.61 9.15
CA ILE A 370 3.66 18.55 7.68
C ILE A 370 2.83 19.73 7.21
N SER A 371 1.68 19.97 7.85
CA SER A 371 0.77 21.07 7.50
C SER A 371 1.42 22.46 7.68
N GLN A 372 2.36 22.58 8.63
CA GLN A 372 3.17 23.79 8.84
C GLN A 372 4.35 23.93 7.86
N GLY A 373 4.66 22.91 7.06
CA GLY A 373 5.80 22.89 6.14
C GLY A 373 7.17 22.74 6.82
N SER A 374 7.20 22.37 8.11
CA SER A 374 8.44 22.09 8.85
C SER A 374 8.95 20.66 8.65
N LEU A 375 8.06 19.75 8.18
CA LEU A 375 8.35 18.38 7.79
C LEU A 375 7.92 18.09 6.34
N ASP A 376 8.80 17.57 5.49
CA ASP A 376 8.44 17.24 4.10
C ASP A 376 7.79 15.84 3.97
N ARG A 377 8.29 14.84 4.71
CA ARG A 377 7.83 13.43 4.66
C ARG A 377 7.84 12.76 6.04
N LEU A 378 6.76 12.06 6.35
CA LEU A 378 6.60 11.29 7.59
C LEU A 378 6.40 9.79 7.29
N TYR A 379 7.12 8.95 8.03
CA TYR A 379 6.92 7.51 8.09
C TYR A 379 6.49 7.10 9.49
N HIS A 380 5.23 6.68 9.61
CA HIS A 380 4.59 6.27 10.86
C HIS A 380 3.70 5.05 10.61
N PRO A 381 3.66 4.04 11.50
CA PRO A 381 2.91 2.80 11.28
C PRO A 381 1.41 3.01 11.10
N GLU A 382 0.82 4.01 11.78
CA GLU A 382 -0.62 4.26 11.67
C GLU A 382 -1.07 4.73 10.28
N LEU A 383 -0.18 5.36 9.51
CA LEU A 383 -0.48 5.72 8.11
C LEU A 383 -0.85 4.48 7.29
N TYR A 384 -0.21 3.34 7.57
CA TYR A 384 -0.46 2.07 6.89
C TYR A 384 -1.52 1.23 7.62
N ALA A 385 -1.67 1.38 8.93
CA ALA A 385 -2.59 0.56 9.73
C ALA A 385 -4.06 0.95 9.52
N ASN A 386 -4.35 2.22 9.23
CA ASN A 386 -5.72 2.73 9.15
C ASN A 386 -6.58 2.00 8.10
N VAL A 387 -5.98 1.50 7.01
CA VAL A 387 -6.68 0.71 5.98
C VAL A 387 -7.18 -0.64 6.50
N PHE A 388 -6.54 -1.19 7.53
CA PHE A 388 -6.89 -2.48 8.14
C PHE A 388 -7.71 -2.34 9.42
N ARG A 389 -7.84 -1.12 9.96
CA ARG A 389 -8.73 -0.86 11.09
C ARG A 389 -10.16 -0.92 10.59
N ARG A 390 -10.96 -1.83 11.15
CA ARG A 390 -12.41 -1.85 10.87
C ARG A 390 -13.01 -0.52 11.33
N ALA A 391 -13.46 0.31 10.38
CA ALA A 391 -14.43 1.36 10.69
C ALA A 391 -15.64 0.66 11.32
N PRO A 392 -16.06 0.98 12.55
CA PRO A 392 -17.24 0.35 13.12
C PRO A 392 -18.40 0.57 12.16
N LEU A 393 -18.98 -0.50 11.62
CA LEU A 393 -20.15 -0.44 10.72
C LEU A 393 -21.34 0.32 11.36
N GLU A 394 -21.32 0.53 12.67
CA GLU A 394 -22.29 1.34 13.41
C GLU A 394 -21.95 2.84 13.43
N ARG A 395 -20.67 3.22 13.30
CA ARG A 395 -20.20 4.62 13.23
C ARG A 395 -20.33 5.24 11.85
N THR A 396 -20.42 4.42 10.80
CA THR A 396 -20.61 4.90 9.41
C THR A 396 -21.93 5.65 9.20
N ARG A 397 -22.84 5.62 10.19
CA ARG A 397 -24.13 6.32 10.16
C ARG A 397 -24.07 7.80 10.55
N ASN A 398 -22.99 8.29 11.18
CA ASN A 398 -22.90 9.69 11.58
C ASN A 398 -21.81 10.44 10.82
N LYS A 399 -22.22 11.43 10.03
CA LYS A 399 -21.34 12.27 9.19
C LYS A 399 -20.22 12.92 10.00
N ASP A 400 -20.54 13.35 11.23
CA ASP A 400 -19.61 14.03 12.14
C ASP A 400 -18.43 13.14 12.59
N ASP A 401 -18.55 11.81 12.53
CA ASP A 401 -17.46 10.92 12.95
C ASP A 401 -16.42 10.77 11.83
N TRP A 402 -16.82 10.82 10.56
CA TRP A 402 -15.91 10.81 9.41
C TRP A 402 -15.04 12.07 9.33
N ASP A 403 -15.60 13.22 9.73
CA ASP A 403 -14.88 14.50 9.75
C ASP A 403 -13.90 14.61 10.94
N LYS A 404 -14.05 13.75 11.95
CA LYS A 404 -13.18 13.70 13.14
C LYS A 404 -12.10 12.63 13.04
N GLU A 405 -12.28 11.60 12.21
CA GLU A 405 -11.24 10.61 12.01
C GLU A 405 -10.05 11.22 11.28
N LEU A 406 -8.86 10.86 11.78
CA LEU A 406 -7.58 11.49 11.50
C LEU A 406 -7.45 11.89 10.02
N PRO A 407 -7.02 13.13 9.73
CA PRO A 407 -6.67 13.51 8.38
C PRO A 407 -5.71 12.45 7.85
N GLY A 408 -6.07 11.73 6.78
CA GLY A 408 -5.15 10.82 6.07
C GLY A 408 -4.03 11.58 5.35
N GLU A 409 -3.76 12.81 5.79
CA GLU A 409 -2.91 13.82 5.22
C GLU A 409 -1.45 13.40 5.34
N THR A 410 -1.08 12.47 4.48
CA THR A 410 0.11 12.67 3.67
C THR A 410 -0.16 13.81 2.68
N ILE A 411 -0.52 14.99 3.19
CA ILE A 411 -0.60 16.21 2.41
C ILE A 411 0.83 16.63 2.20
N LEU A 412 1.34 16.38 1.00
CA LEU A 412 2.32 17.32 0.47
C LEU A 412 1.59 18.68 0.42
N PRO A 413 2.09 19.74 1.08
CA PRO A 413 1.57 21.08 0.84
C PRO A 413 1.75 21.34 -0.65
N THR A 414 0.64 21.45 -1.40
CA THR A 414 0.70 21.78 -2.82
C THR A 414 -0.22 22.96 -3.06
N ASP A 415 0.33 24.00 -3.68
CA ASP A 415 -0.49 25.06 -4.28
C ASP A 415 -1.28 24.54 -5.50
N GLU A 416 -1.03 23.30 -5.92
CA GLU A 416 -1.74 22.67 -7.01
C GLU A 416 -3.23 22.45 -6.67
N PRO A 417 -4.13 22.82 -7.58
CA PRO A 417 -5.57 22.66 -7.41
C PRO A 417 -6.01 21.18 -7.39
N ARG A 418 -6.81 20.80 -6.40
CA ARG A 418 -7.11 19.39 -6.06
C ARG A 418 -8.50 18.94 -6.51
N ILE A 419 -8.60 17.68 -6.91
CA ILE A 419 -9.88 16.98 -7.06
C ILE A 419 -10.29 16.45 -5.68
N HIS A 420 -11.41 16.95 -5.16
CA HIS A 420 -11.87 16.65 -3.80
C HIS A 420 -12.85 15.48 -3.76
N GLN A 421 -13.53 15.21 -4.87
CA GLN A 421 -14.42 14.06 -5.01
C GLN A 421 -14.50 13.59 -6.46
N VAL A 422 -14.80 12.30 -6.63
CA VAL A 422 -15.18 11.70 -7.91
C VAL A 422 -16.64 11.27 -7.82
N LEU A 423 -17.47 11.78 -8.72
CA LEU A 423 -18.83 11.30 -8.92
C LEU A 423 -18.78 10.18 -9.97
N TYR A 424 -18.88 8.95 -9.50
CA TYR A 424 -18.90 7.77 -10.36
C TYR A 424 -20.34 7.32 -10.62
N VAL A 425 -20.72 7.24 -11.89
CA VAL A 425 -22.06 6.85 -12.32
C VAL A 425 -21.94 5.69 -13.29
N VAL A 426 -22.69 4.60 -13.07
CA VAL A 426 -22.81 3.52 -14.05
C VAL A 426 -24.22 3.53 -14.64
N ALA A 427 -24.29 3.67 -15.96
CA ALA A 427 -25.55 3.52 -16.69
C ALA A 427 -25.96 2.03 -16.66
N SER A 428 -27.02 1.71 -15.92
CA SER A 428 -27.50 0.32 -15.77
C SER A 428 -28.03 -0.25 -17.09
N ARG A 429 -27.78 -1.55 -17.31
CA ARG A 429 -28.20 -2.30 -18.51
C ARG A 429 -29.71 -2.54 -18.57
N ASP A 430 -30.42 -2.53 -17.45
CA ASP A 430 -31.87 -2.71 -17.44
C ASP A 430 -32.61 -1.49 -17.97
N ALA A 431 -31.99 -0.29 -17.92
CA ALA A 431 -32.48 0.87 -18.65
C ALA A 431 -32.19 0.82 -20.17
N TYR A 432 -31.32 -0.09 -20.62
CA TYR A 432 -31.04 -0.36 -22.05
C TYR A 432 -31.89 -1.50 -22.63
N ALA A 433 -32.54 -2.31 -21.79
CA ALA A 433 -33.27 -3.50 -22.24
C ALA A 433 -34.66 -3.17 -22.82
N ASP A 434 -35.15 -1.94 -22.62
CA ASP A 434 -36.37 -1.49 -23.28
C ASP A 434 -36.06 -1.14 -24.74
N GLU A 435 -36.32 -2.07 -25.65
CA GLU A 435 -36.07 -1.96 -27.10
C GLU A 435 -36.69 -0.69 -27.74
N GLN A 436 -37.60 -0.01 -27.04
CA GLN A 436 -38.25 1.23 -27.50
C GLN A 436 -37.35 2.47 -27.39
N LEU A 437 -36.43 2.50 -26.43
CA LEU A 437 -35.39 3.53 -26.35
C LEU A 437 -34.26 3.07 -27.27
N GLY A 438 -34.33 3.45 -28.55
CA GLY A 438 -33.39 2.99 -29.59
C GLY A 438 -31.94 3.00 -29.11
N ARG A 439 -31.10 2.08 -29.64
CA ARG A 439 -29.72 1.77 -29.19
C ARG A 439 -28.75 2.96 -29.00
N ASP A 440 -29.15 4.16 -29.42
CA ASP A 440 -28.39 5.41 -29.32
C ASP A 440 -28.96 6.43 -28.30
N SER A 441 -30.01 6.11 -27.53
CA SER A 441 -30.52 7.03 -26.51
C SER A 441 -29.51 7.19 -25.38
N GLU A 442 -28.93 8.39 -25.25
CA GLU A 442 -28.00 8.74 -24.19
C GLU A 442 -28.73 8.76 -22.84
N LEU A 443 -28.52 7.73 -22.04
CA LEU A 443 -29.17 7.48 -20.75
C LEU A 443 -28.94 8.59 -19.71
N LEU A 444 -27.99 9.49 -19.97
CA LEU A 444 -27.72 10.69 -19.18
C LEU A 444 -27.66 11.99 -20.00
N GLY A 445 -27.97 11.92 -21.30
CA GLY A 445 -27.96 13.07 -22.19
C GLY A 445 -28.98 14.13 -21.78
N ALA A 446 -28.83 15.34 -22.35
CA ALA A 446 -29.65 16.51 -22.04
C ALA A 446 -31.18 16.26 -22.04
N GLN A 447 -31.63 15.27 -22.82
CA GLN A 447 -33.04 14.96 -23.04
C GLN A 447 -33.51 13.69 -22.32
N CYS A 448 -32.72 13.06 -21.44
CA CYS A 448 -33.11 11.83 -20.78
C CYS A 448 -34.38 12.03 -19.92
N PRO A 449 -35.56 11.52 -20.36
CA PRO A 449 -36.82 11.77 -19.64
C PRO A 449 -36.80 11.12 -18.27
N ALA A 450 -36.10 9.99 -18.11
CA ALA A 450 -35.98 9.27 -16.86
C ALA A 450 -35.28 10.10 -15.78
N ILE A 451 -34.22 10.85 -16.10
CA ILE A 451 -33.58 11.75 -15.13
C ILE A 451 -34.49 12.91 -14.79
N GLN A 452 -35.10 13.52 -15.80
CA GLN A 452 -36.03 14.63 -15.54
C GLN A 452 -37.23 14.19 -14.70
N GLU A 453 -37.71 12.96 -14.91
CA GLU A 453 -38.77 12.35 -14.11
C GLU A 453 -38.27 11.97 -12.72
N LEU A 454 -37.05 11.46 -12.57
CA LEU A 454 -36.43 11.15 -11.28
C LEU A 454 -36.26 12.42 -10.43
N LEU A 455 -35.77 13.50 -11.03
CA LEU A 455 -35.66 14.81 -10.40
C LEU A 455 -37.03 15.38 -9.99
N LYS A 456 -38.10 15.04 -10.73
CA LYS A 456 -39.49 15.44 -10.40
C LYS A 456 -40.18 14.49 -9.42
N SER A 457 -39.78 13.24 -9.35
CA SER A 457 -40.42 12.18 -8.58
C SER A 457 -39.84 12.10 -7.17
N SER A 458 -40.70 12.11 -6.16
CA SER A 458 -40.30 11.89 -4.77
C SER A 458 -40.23 10.41 -4.37
N LYS A 459 -40.53 9.48 -5.28
CA LYS A 459 -40.78 8.06 -4.95
C LYS A 459 -39.72 7.07 -5.46
N LEU A 460 -38.85 7.48 -6.39
CA LEU A 460 -37.82 6.60 -6.95
C LEU A 460 -36.59 6.63 -6.05
N LYS A 461 -36.08 5.45 -5.68
CA LYS A 461 -34.78 5.33 -5.02
C LYS A 461 -33.69 5.46 -6.07
N ILE A 462 -32.70 6.31 -5.82
CA ILE A 462 -31.57 6.52 -6.75
C ILE A 462 -30.90 5.19 -7.08
N ALA A 463 -30.64 4.39 -6.05
CA ALA A 463 -29.98 3.09 -6.17
C ALA A 463 -30.69 2.12 -7.13
N GLU A 464 -31.98 2.31 -7.41
CA GLU A 464 -32.75 1.44 -8.32
C GLU A 464 -32.57 1.85 -9.80
N VAL A 465 -32.24 3.13 -10.09
CA VAL A 465 -32.20 3.67 -11.46
C VAL A 465 -30.77 3.95 -11.93
N LEU A 466 -29.91 4.46 -11.04
CA LEU A 466 -28.52 4.78 -11.34
C LEU A 466 -27.63 4.25 -10.23
N ASN A 467 -26.63 3.45 -10.60
CA ASN A 467 -25.56 3.11 -9.67
C ASN A 467 -24.65 4.35 -9.57
N PHE A 468 -24.96 5.20 -8.60
CA PHE A 468 -24.30 6.46 -8.33
C PHE A 468 -23.45 6.34 -7.06
N CYS A 469 -22.22 6.81 -7.11
CA CYS A 469 -21.29 6.85 -5.99
C CYS A 469 -20.55 8.18 -5.94
N ALA A 470 -20.39 8.74 -4.75
CA ALA A 470 -19.36 9.72 -4.47
C ALA A 470 -18.17 9.05 -3.78
N LEU A 471 -17.00 9.23 -4.37
CA LEU A 471 -15.73 8.86 -3.78
C LEU A 471 -15.05 10.14 -3.27
N PRO A 472 -15.02 10.40 -1.96
CA PRO A 472 -14.29 11.52 -1.42
C PRO A 472 -12.78 11.25 -1.49
N PHE A 473 -12.03 12.29 -1.86
CA PHE A 473 -10.56 12.31 -1.91
C PHE A 473 -10.03 13.27 -0.85
N ARG A 474 -10.62 13.25 0.34
CA ARG A 474 -10.24 14.15 1.44
C ARG A 474 -8.89 13.77 2.04
N ASP A 475 -8.64 12.48 2.16
CA ASP A 475 -7.38 11.91 2.66
C ASP A 475 -6.26 11.92 1.61
N ILE A 476 -6.58 12.10 0.32
CA ILE A 476 -5.61 12.30 -0.75
C ILE A 476 -6.02 13.46 -1.65
N GLY A 477 -5.29 14.57 -1.57
CA GLY A 477 -5.36 15.61 -2.58
C GLY A 477 -4.94 15.07 -3.94
N LEU A 478 -5.91 14.71 -4.79
CA LEU A 478 -5.66 14.34 -6.18
C LEU A 478 -5.21 15.58 -6.94
N THR A 479 -3.90 15.71 -7.11
CA THR A 479 -3.38 16.73 -8.01
C THR A 479 -3.68 16.36 -9.46
N PRO A 480 -3.65 17.32 -10.40
CA PRO A 480 -3.87 17.03 -11.81
C PRO A 480 -2.82 16.06 -12.37
N SER A 481 -1.55 16.22 -11.97
CA SER A 481 -0.47 15.30 -12.35
C SER A 481 -0.72 13.88 -11.83
N LEU A 482 -1.26 13.74 -10.62
CA LEU A 482 -1.59 12.43 -10.07
C LEU A 482 -2.79 11.81 -10.79
N THR A 483 -3.80 12.63 -11.09
CA THR A 483 -5.01 12.22 -11.82
C THR A 483 -4.67 11.68 -13.21
N SER A 484 -3.78 12.35 -13.95
CA SER A 484 -3.37 11.94 -15.29
C SER A 484 -2.76 10.54 -15.35
N ARG A 485 -2.09 10.15 -14.27
CA ARG A 485 -1.39 8.87 -14.13
C ARG A 485 -2.30 7.75 -13.66
N ILE A 486 -3.13 8.03 -12.66
CA ILE A 486 -3.93 7.00 -11.99
C ILE A 486 -5.23 6.71 -12.71
N LEU A 487 -5.88 7.74 -13.26
CA LEU A 487 -7.20 7.60 -13.84
C LEU A 487 -7.25 6.60 -15.03
N PRO A 488 -6.26 6.51 -15.93
CA PRO A 488 -6.23 5.46 -16.96
C PRO A 488 -6.18 4.03 -16.39
N THR A 489 -5.35 3.79 -15.38
CA THR A 489 -5.24 2.51 -14.65
C THR A 489 -6.58 2.12 -14.03
N VAL A 490 -7.23 3.08 -13.38
CA VAL A 490 -8.56 2.92 -12.80
C VAL A 490 -9.62 2.60 -13.87
N ILE A 491 -9.67 3.35 -14.96
CA ILE A 491 -10.63 3.13 -16.05
C ILE A 491 -10.49 1.72 -16.61
N TRP A 492 -9.24 1.27 -16.77
CA TRP A 492 -8.95 -0.08 -17.22
C TRP A 492 -9.36 -1.16 -16.24
N ALA A 493 -9.04 -0.98 -14.96
CA ALA A 493 -9.45 -1.85 -13.87
C ALA A 493 -10.97 -2.03 -13.86
N LEU A 494 -11.70 -0.91 -13.97
CA LEU A 494 -13.16 -0.93 -14.05
C LEU A 494 -13.63 -1.67 -15.29
N ALA A 495 -13.03 -1.46 -16.46
CA ALA A 495 -13.44 -2.13 -17.68
C ALA A 495 -13.14 -3.65 -17.71
N GLY A 496 -12.08 -4.10 -17.04
CA GLY A 496 -11.66 -5.51 -17.02
C GLY A 496 -12.59 -6.40 -16.19
N SER A 497 -13.10 -5.86 -15.08
CA SER A 497 -13.82 -6.63 -14.07
C SER A 497 -15.27 -6.97 -14.46
N PHE A 498 -15.90 -6.17 -15.32
CA PHE A 498 -17.24 -6.45 -15.87
C PHE A 498 -17.29 -7.63 -16.85
N GLY A 499 -16.16 -8.26 -17.20
CA GLY A 499 -16.15 -9.49 -18.00
C GLY A 499 -16.83 -10.67 -17.28
N ILE A 500 -16.86 -10.65 -15.93
CA ILE A 500 -17.43 -11.71 -15.12
C ILE A 500 -18.94 -11.45 -14.98
N SER A 501 -19.72 -12.21 -15.74
CA SER A 501 -21.18 -12.17 -15.85
C SER A 501 -21.92 -12.48 -14.53
N MET A 502 -21.83 -11.60 -13.54
CA MET A 502 -22.77 -11.59 -12.42
C MET A 502 -23.86 -10.58 -12.77
N GLY A 503 -25.03 -11.05 -13.22
CA GLY A 503 -26.20 -10.21 -13.52
C GLY A 503 -26.87 -9.59 -12.28
N TYR A 504 -26.08 -9.24 -11.27
CA TYR A 504 -26.55 -8.71 -9.99
C TYR A 504 -25.89 -7.35 -9.73
N TYR A 505 -26.71 -6.36 -9.40
CA TYR A 505 -26.40 -4.96 -9.07
C TYR A 505 -25.24 -4.76 -8.06
N GLY A 506 -24.78 -5.80 -7.36
CA GLY A 506 -23.68 -5.73 -6.41
C GLY A 506 -22.27 -5.74 -7.00
N SER A 507 -22.06 -5.99 -8.31
CA SER A 507 -20.70 -6.23 -8.83
C SER A 507 -19.85 -4.99 -9.06
N ILE A 508 -20.46 -3.85 -9.43
CA ILE A 508 -19.76 -2.58 -9.76
C ILE A 508 -18.84 -2.12 -8.63
N TRP A 509 -19.29 -2.38 -7.41
CA TRP A 509 -18.69 -1.95 -6.17
C TRP A 509 -17.40 -2.70 -5.84
N PHE A 510 -17.26 -3.95 -6.30
CA PHE A 510 -16.05 -4.72 -6.07
C PHE A 510 -14.85 -4.17 -6.82
N ASP A 511 -15.05 -3.32 -7.83
CA ASP A 511 -13.95 -2.90 -8.70
C ASP A 511 -13.38 -1.55 -8.27
N LEU A 512 -14.10 -0.80 -7.43
CA LEU A 512 -13.64 0.50 -6.96
C LEU A 512 -12.48 0.41 -5.96
N HIS A 513 -12.25 -0.75 -5.32
CA HIS A 513 -11.11 -0.97 -4.41
C HIS A 513 -9.74 -0.81 -5.09
N CYS A 514 -9.67 -0.84 -6.43
CA CYS A 514 -8.44 -0.58 -7.17
C CYS A 514 -8.00 0.89 -7.08
N TRP A 515 -8.91 1.84 -6.89
CA TRP A 515 -8.62 3.28 -6.77
C TRP A 515 -7.65 3.59 -5.61
N PRO A 516 -8.01 3.28 -4.34
CA PRO A 516 -7.14 3.54 -3.20
C PRO A 516 -5.80 2.80 -3.36
N CYS A 517 -5.81 1.60 -3.95
CA CYS A 517 -4.58 0.85 -4.21
C CYS A 517 -3.69 1.52 -5.26
N ALA A 518 -4.25 2.03 -6.35
CA ALA A 518 -3.48 2.73 -7.38
C ALA A 518 -2.89 4.05 -6.85
N LEU A 519 -3.58 4.72 -5.91
CA LEU A 519 -3.13 5.96 -5.25
C LEU A 519 -1.94 5.77 -4.31
N ALA A 520 -1.75 4.55 -3.83
CA ALA A 520 -0.56 4.20 -3.06
C ALA A 520 0.72 4.13 -3.91
N PHE A 521 0.63 4.23 -5.24
CA PHE A 521 1.77 4.25 -6.18
C PHE A 521 1.93 5.61 -6.88
N ARG A 522 1.78 6.68 -6.10
CA ARG A 522 1.85 8.05 -6.62
C ARG A 522 3.25 8.57 -6.91
N ASP A 523 4.31 7.86 -6.49
CA ASP A 523 5.69 8.28 -6.76
C ASP A 523 6.03 8.20 -8.25
N HIS A 524 6.76 9.21 -8.73
CA HIS A 524 7.29 9.27 -10.08
C HIS A 524 8.71 8.70 -10.17
N GLU A 525 9.45 8.68 -9.05
CA GLU A 525 10.83 8.22 -9.00
C GLU A 525 10.91 6.69 -9.00
N SER A 526 9.90 6.00 -8.46
CA SER A 526 9.82 4.54 -8.50
C SER A 526 8.37 4.04 -8.48
N PRO A 527 7.93 3.26 -9.48
CA PRO A 527 6.59 2.66 -9.48
C PRO A 527 6.41 1.57 -8.43
N TYR A 528 7.45 1.25 -7.65
CA TYR A 528 7.42 0.24 -6.60
C TYR A 528 7.57 0.84 -5.19
N SER A 529 7.69 2.17 -5.07
CA SER A 529 7.65 2.86 -3.77
C SER A 529 6.24 2.77 -3.21
N VAL A 530 6.09 2.16 -2.04
CA VAL A 530 4.77 1.96 -1.42
C VAL A 530 4.44 3.13 -0.52
N HIS A 531 3.32 3.80 -0.82
CA HIS A 531 2.74 4.83 0.04
C HIS A 531 1.55 4.30 0.85
N PRO A 532 1.13 5.04 1.89
CA PRO A 532 -0.13 4.78 2.58
C PRO A 532 -1.31 4.74 1.61
N ILE A 533 -2.17 3.73 1.80
CA ILE A 533 -3.46 3.65 1.11
C ILE A 533 -4.39 4.71 1.73
N PRO A 534 -5.10 5.53 0.93
CA PRO A 534 -6.14 6.42 1.46
C PRO A 534 -7.22 5.59 2.15
N SER A 535 -7.20 5.59 3.48
CA SER A 535 -8.03 4.69 4.28
C SER A 535 -9.52 4.99 4.17
N GLN A 536 -9.92 6.27 4.06
CA GLN A 536 -11.35 6.59 3.89
C GLN A 536 -11.84 6.06 2.55
N LEU A 537 -11.10 6.36 1.47
CA LEU A 537 -11.43 5.86 0.14
C LEU A 537 -11.42 4.33 0.09
N TYR A 538 -10.47 3.68 0.76
CA TYR A 538 -10.43 2.23 0.88
C TYR A 538 -11.65 1.65 1.59
N HIS A 539 -12.02 2.17 2.76
CA HIS A 539 -13.18 1.65 3.50
C HIS A 539 -14.49 1.86 2.75
N ILE A 540 -14.64 2.98 2.05
CA ILE A 540 -15.78 3.28 1.19
C ILE A 540 -15.88 2.24 0.07
N THR A 541 -14.75 1.91 -0.58
CA THR A 541 -14.72 1.03 -1.75
C THR A 541 -14.66 -0.46 -1.42
N ASP A 542 -14.11 -0.87 -0.27
CA ASP A 542 -13.99 -2.27 0.15
C ASP A 542 -15.21 -2.77 0.94
N TYR A 543 -15.69 -2.00 1.93
CA TYR A 543 -16.74 -2.46 2.86
C TYR A 543 -18.15 -2.02 2.50
N ASN A 544 -18.32 -0.76 2.13
CA ASN A 544 -19.65 -0.14 2.08
C ASN A 544 -20.28 -0.22 0.69
N ALA A 545 -19.46 -0.20 -0.36
CA ALA A 545 -19.87 -0.02 -1.73
C ALA A 545 -21.10 -0.88 -2.16
N PRO A 546 -21.17 -2.21 -1.92
CA PRO A 546 -22.32 -3.01 -2.37
C PRO A 546 -23.62 -2.80 -1.56
N TRP A 547 -23.56 -2.11 -0.42
CA TRP A 547 -24.64 -2.03 0.56
C TRP A 547 -24.98 -0.60 1.00
N MET A 548 -24.37 0.42 0.39
CA MET A 548 -24.64 1.82 0.76
C MET A 548 -26.11 2.14 0.53
N ASN A 549 -26.78 2.61 1.57
CA ASN A 549 -28.11 3.21 1.44
C ASN A 549 -27.99 4.71 1.09
N ASP A 550 -29.12 5.32 0.70
CA ASP A 550 -29.16 6.73 0.27
C ASP A 550 -28.53 7.69 1.31
N LYS A 551 -28.67 7.42 2.62
CA LYS A 551 -28.08 8.26 3.69
C LYS A 551 -26.56 8.16 3.74
N GLU A 552 -25.99 6.99 3.45
CA GLU A 552 -24.54 6.81 3.40
C GLU A 552 -23.95 7.53 2.19
N ILE A 553 -24.60 7.44 1.03
CA ILE A 553 -24.22 8.21 -0.17
C ILE A 553 -24.28 9.72 0.13
N GLN A 554 -25.34 10.19 0.80
CA GLN A 554 -25.48 11.59 1.23
C GLN A 554 -24.34 12.06 2.14
N GLY A 555 -23.90 11.22 3.08
CA GLY A 555 -22.79 11.54 3.97
C GLY A 555 -21.46 11.74 3.23
N LEU A 556 -21.28 11.04 2.12
CA LEU A 556 -20.07 11.10 1.29
C LEU A 556 -20.06 12.25 0.28
N LEU A 557 -21.24 12.65 -0.21
CA LEU A 557 -21.38 13.74 -1.17
C LEU A 557 -21.02 15.09 -0.54
N LYS A 558 -20.25 15.88 -1.30
CA LYS A 558 -20.05 17.30 -1.01
C LYS A 558 -20.72 18.18 -2.08
N PRO A 559 -21.38 19.28 -1.68
CA PRO A 559 -21.68 20.36 -2.61
C PRO A 559 -20.41 20.82 -3.33
N LEU A 560 -20.55 21.38 -4.52
CA LEU A 560 -19.43 22.03 -5.18
C LEU A 560 -19.07 23.31 -4.43
N GLU A 561 -17.81 23.43 -4.02
CA GLU A 561 -17.28 24.63 -3.38
C GLU A 561 -16.33 25.38 -4.32
N LYS A 562 -16.21 26.70 -4.11
CA LYS A 562 -15.32 27.55 -4.91
C LYS A 562 -13.86 27.16 -4.67
N GLY A 563 -13.13 26.88 -5.75
CA GLY A 563 -11.74 26.43 -5.69
C GLY A 563 -11.57 24.92 -5.56
N GLU A 564 -12.64 24.19 -5.23
CA GLU A 564 -12.64 22.73 -5.28
C GLU A 564 -12.94 22.24 -6.70
N ARG A 565 -12.46 21.03 -7.02
CA ARG A 565 -12.70 20.36 -8.29
C ARG A 565 -13.39 19.02 -8.05
N THR A 566 -14.35 18.68 -8.89
CA THR A 566 -15.06 17.40 -8.88
C THR A 566 -14.87 16.72 -10.23
N LEU A 567 -14.45 15.45 -10.23
CA LEU A 567 -14.38 14.64 -11.45
C LEU A 567 -15.69 13.85 -11.61
N ILE A 568 -16.40 14.07 -12.70
CA ILE A 568 -17.52 13.24 -13.12
C ILE A 568 -16.99 12.12 -14.01
N MET A 569 -17.29 10.87 -13.65
CA MET A 569 -16.95 9.69 -14.43
C MET A 569 -18.19 8.83 -14.64
N ILE A 570 -18.62 8.73 -15.89
CA ILE A 570 -19.80 7.94 -16.29
C ILE A 570 -19.33 6.69 -17.04
N ASN A 571 -19.63 5.51 -16.55
CA ASN A 571 -19.39 4.24 -17.23
C ASN A 571 -20.67 3.77 -17.95
N GLU A 572 -20.57 3.60 -19.26
CA GLU A 572 -21.61 3.08 -20.15
C GLU A 572 -21.14 1.72 -20.71
N PRO A 573 -21.53 0.59 -20.09
CA PRO A 573 -21.23 -0.73 -20.62
C PRO A 573 -21.94 -0.96 -21.95
N ARG A 574 -21.19 -1.15 -23.05
CA ARG A 574 -21.74 -1.44 -24.39
C ARG A 574 -21.57 -2.91 -24.72
N SER A 575 -22.67 -3.54 -25.11
CA SER A 575 -22.66 -4.91 -25.66
C SER A 575 -22.68 -4.84 -27.19
N THR A 576 -21.52 -4.76 -27.83
CA THR A 576 -21.42 -4.85 -29.29
C THR A 576 -21.12 -6.29 -29.70
N THR A 577 -22.11 -6.99 -30.28
CA THR A 577 -21.94 -8.25 -31.06
C THR A 577 -20.86 -9.23 -30.54
N GLY A 578 -20.85 -9.52 -29.23
CA GLY A 578 -19.97 -10.53 -28.62
C GLY A 578 -18.78 -10.00 -27.81
N ALA A 579 -18.35 -8.74 -27.99
CA ALA A 579 -17.33 -8.12 -27.15
C ALA A 579 -17.94 -7.02 -26.26
N ARG A 580 -17.72 -7.11 -24.95
CA ARG A 580 -18.08 -6.03 -24.01
C ARG A 580 -17.06 -4.91 -24.17
N LYS A 581 -17.52 -3.74 -24.61
CA LYS A 581 -16.72 -2.52 -24.67
C LYS A 581 -17.31 -1.53 -23.68
N HIS A 582 -16.49 -0.90 -22.86
CA HIS A 582 -16.93 0.12 -21.93
C HIS A 582 -16.67 1.49 -22.54
N ARG A 583 -17.69 2.36 -22.51
CA ARG A 583 -17.49 3.78 -22.81
C ARG A 583 -17.47 4.55 -21.49
N PHE A 584 -16.42 5.32 -21.25
CA PHE A 584 -16.32 6.23 -20.11
C PHE A 584 -16.48 7.68 -20.59
N ARG A 585 -17.40 8.43 -20.01
CA ARG A 585 -17.49 9.89 -20.19
C ARG A 585 -16.86 10.59 -19.00
N LEU A 586 -15.96 11.53 -19.27
CA LEU A 586 -15.25 12.27 -18.22
C LEU A 586 -15.50 13.77 -18.34
N ALA A 587 -15.80 14.40 -17.21
CA ALA A 587 -15.83 15.86 -17.09
C ALA A 587 -15.17 16.27 -15.78
N LEU A 588 -14.42 17.36 -15.82
CA LEU A 588 -14.02 18.04 -14.61
C LEU A 588 -14.94 19.23 -14.37
N VAL A 589 -15.39 19.39 -13.13
CA VAL A 589 -16.29 20.47 -12.72
C VAL A 589 -15.61 21.32 -11.68
N THR A 590 -15.66 22.63 -11.88
CA THR A 590 -15.21 23.65 -10.91
C THR A 590 -16.27 24.73 -10.77
N LEU A 591 -16.39 25.36 -9.59
CA LEU A 591 -17.27 26.51 -9.44
C LEU A 591 -16.58 27.79 -9.96
N GLY A 592 -17.25 28.52 -10.86
CA GLY A 592 -16.82 29.85 -11.28
C GLY A 592 -17.01 30.91 -10.19
N ASP A 593 -16.48 32.11 -10.42
CA ASP A 593 -16.67 33.25 -9.51
C ASP A 593 -18.14 33.67 -9.35
N ASP A 594 -18.96 33.36 -10.35
CA ASP A 594 -20.41 33.59 -10.39
C ASP A 594 -21.22 32.48 -9.68
N GLY A 595 -20.55 31.47 -9.14
CA GLY A 595 -21.18 30.30 -8.53
C GLY A 595 -21.70 29.27 -9.54
N ALA A 596 -21.54 29.50 -10.85
CA ALA A 596 -21.98 28.55 -11.86
C ALA A 596 -20.93 27.43 -12.05
N PRO A 597 -21.35 26.18 -12.30
CA PRO A 597 -20.40 25.10 -12.60
C PRO A 597 -19.78 25.32 -13.98
N HIS A 598 -18.45 25.44 -14.02
CA HIS A 598 -17.64 25.37 -15.22
C HIS A 598 -17.22 23.93 -15.47
N ILE A 599 -17.49 23.43 -16.66
CA ILE A 599 -17.23 22.04 -17.06
C ILE A 599 -16.14 22.05 -18.13
N SER A 600 -15.06 21.31 -17.89
CA SER A 600 -13.97 21.11 -18.84
C SER A 600 -13.81 19.63 -19.18
N ASP A 601 -13.38 19.36 -20.42
CA ASP A 601 -13.04 18.01 -20.84
C ASP A 601 -11.71 17.54 -20.21
N ALA A 602 -11.51 16.22 -20.22
CA ALA A 602 -10.35 15.61 -19.59
C ALA A 602 -9.04 16.06 -20.25
N LYS A 603 -8.99 16.23 -21.57
CA LYS A 603 -7.74 16.60 -22.27
C LYS A 603 -7.35 18.04 -21.99
N THR A 604 -8.30 18.97 -22.03
CA THR A 604 -8.12 20.37 -21.67
C THR A 604 -7.60 20.46 -20.23
N PHE A 605 -8.21 19.72 -19.30
CA PHE A 605 -7.73 19.66 -17.93
C PHE A 605 -6.28 19.15 -17.84
N LEU A 606 -5.97 18.02 -18.46
CA LEU A 606 -4.63 17.44 -18.40
C LEU A 606 -3.57 18.38 -19.00
N SER A 607 -3.85 18.97 -20.17
CA SER A 607 -2.94 19.90 -20.84
C SER A 607 -2.66 21.17 -20.04
N ALA A 608 -3.61 21.61 -19.21
CA ALA A 608 -3.47 22.84 -18.44
C ALA A 608 -2.60 22.69 -17.19
N ASN A 609 -2.30 21.46 -16.76
CA ASN A 609 -1.64 21.23 -15.47
C ASN A 609 -0.37 20.36 -15.54
N ASP A 610 -0.10 19.64 -16.63
CA ASP A 610 1.05 18.73 -16.72
C ASP A 610 1.50 18.51 -18.18
N GLU A 611 2.68 19.05 -18.54
CA GLU A 611 3.29 18.84 -19.86
C GLU A 611 3.59 17.36 -20.10
N GLY A 612 2.98 16.76 -21.12
CA GLY A 612 3.10 15.33 -21.40
C GLY A 612 1.96 14.46 -20.85
N ALA A 613 1.03 15.03 -20.06
CA ALA A 613 -0.07 14.26 -19.48
C ALA A 613 -1.02 13.71 -20.54
N VAL A 614 -1.29 14.46 -21.60
CA VAL A 614 -2.17 14.03 -22.70
C VAL A 614 -1.52 12.90 -23.49
N GLU A 615 -0.22 12.95 -23.74
CA GLU A 615 0.52 11.88 -24.43
C GLU A 615 0.54 10.59 -23.59
N ARG A 616 0.78 10.69 -22.28
CA ARG A 616 0.71 9.54 -21.36
C ARG A 616 -0.71 8.96 -21.35
N TRP A 617 -1.72 9.81 -21.22
CA TRP A 617 -3.13 9.44 -21.27
C TRP A 617 -3.47 8.68 -22.56
N ASP A 618 -3.16 9.26 -23.72
CA ASP A 618 -3.46 8.67 -25.02
C ASP A 618 -2.68 7.37 -25.27
N SER A 619 -1.43 7.28 -24.80
CA SER A 619 -0.62 6.04 -24.86
C SER A 619 -1.27 4.90 -24.08
N VAL A 620 -1.74 5.20 -22.87
CA VAL A 620 -2.43 4.21 -22.03
C VAL A 620 -3.76 3.82 -22.66
N LEU A 621 -4.59 4.77 -23.09
CA LEU A 621 -5.86 4.47 -23.75
C LEU A 621 -5.72 3.72 -25.08
N ALA A 622 -4.64 3.96 -25.84
CA ALA A 622 -4.37 3.24 -27.08
C ALA A 622 -4.22 1.73 -26.85
N ARG A 623 -3.58 1.33 -25.74
CA ARG A 623 -3.47 -0.08 -25.32
C ARG A 623 -4.83 -0.70 -24.97
N MET A 624 -5.79 0.14 -24.62
CA MET A 624 -7.09 -0.26 -24.08
C MET A 624 -8.22 -0.19 -25.11
N LYS A 625 -7.98 0.35 -26.30
CA LYS A 625 -8.99 0.70 -27.32
C LYS A 625 -9.92 -0.44 -27.72
N SER A 626 -9.48 -1.69 -27.57
CA SER A 626 -10.28 -2.89 -27.82
C SER A 626 -11.39 -3.13 -26.79
N ARG A 627 -11.22 -2.62 -25.56
CA ARG A 627 -12.14 -2.82 -24.43
C ARG A 627 -12.73 -1.51 -23.89
N VAL A 628 -12.04 -0.39 -24.09
CA VAL A 628 -12.38 0.91 -23.52
C VAL A 628 -12.45 1.97 -24.61
N GLU A 629 -13.46 2.81 -24.53
CA GLU A 629 -13.57 4.08 -25.23
C GLU A 629 -13.71 5.16 -24.17
N VAL A 630 -12.84 6.16 -24.17
CA VAL A 630 -13.00 7.32 -23.29
C VAL A 630 -13.36 8.52 -24.15
N VAL A 631 -14.41 9.22 -23.76
CA VAL A 631 -14.92 10.42 -24.45
C VAL A 631 -15.17 11.52 -23.44
N ASP A 632 -15.28 12.74 -23.93
CA ASP A 632 -15.63 13.88 -23.10
C ASP A 632 -17.10 13.79 -22.70
N CYS A 633 -17.38 14.12 -21.44
CA CYS A 633 -18.74 14.29 -20.96
C CYS A 633 -19.22 15.69 -21.34
N ASP A 634 -20.24 15.77 -22.18
CA ASP A 634 -20.78 17.05 -22.62
C ASP A 634 -21.41 17.82 -21.45
N THR A 635 -21.48 19.15 -21.61
CA THR A 635 -21.96 20.07 -20.58
C THR A 635 -23.35 19.72 -20.05
N ALA A 636 -24.25 19.23 -20.92
CA ALA A 636 -25.61 18.93 -20.51
C ALA A 636 -25.67 17.64 -19.67
N THR A 637 -24.96 16.60 -20.09
CA THR A 637 -24.81 15.36 -19.33
C THR A 637 -24.16 15.61 -17.97
N ALA A 638 -23.08 16.40 -17.92
CA ALA A 638 -22.44 16.77 -16.66
C ALA A 638 -23.40 17.54 -15.73
N LYS A 639 -24.16 18.50 -16.26
CA LYS A 639 -25.19 19.22 -15.49
C LYS A 639 -26.29 18.31 -14.95
N ASN A 640 -26.68 17.27 -15.69
CA ASN A 640 -27.65 16.29 -15.21
C ASN A 640 -27.11 15.50 -14.00
N VAL A 641 -25.84 15.09 -14.03
CA VAL A 641 -25.19 14.42 -12.90
C VAL A 641 -25.08 15.34 -11.69
N LEU A 642 -24.75 16.62 -11.90
CA LEU A 642 -24.73 17.61 -10.82
C LEU A 642 -26.13 17.84 -10.23
N GLY A 643 -27.17 17.95 -11.07
CA GLY A 643 -28.55 18.06 -10.60
C GLY A 643 -29.00 16.83 -9.81
N LEU A 644 -28.53 15.63 -10.17
CA LEU A 644 -28.75 14.42 -9.38
C LEU A 644 -28.07 14.54 -8.01
N MET A 645 -26.82 14.99 -7.95
CA MET A 645 -26.12 15.24 -6.68
C MET A 645 -26.87 16.25 -5.81
N ASP A 646 -27.30 17.39 -6.38
CA ASP A 646 -28.05 18.41 -5.65
C ASP A 646 -29.37 17.84 -5.11
N TRP A 647 -30.09 17.05 -5.92
CA TRP A 647 -31.29 16.35 -5.47
C TRP A 647 -31.02 15.38 -4.30
N VAL A 648 -29.90 14.64 -4.34
CA VAL A 648 -29.50 13.73 -3.25
C VAL A 648 -29.28 14.50 -1.96
N LEU A 649 -28.60 15.64 -2.05
CA LEU A 649 -28.29 16.52 -0.93
C LEU A 649 -29.55 17.22 -0.37
N GLU A 650 -30.48 17.66 -1.23
CA GLU A 650 -31.71 18.36 -0.85
C GLU A 650 -32.77 17.46 -0.21
N LYS A 651 -32.85 16.18 -0.60
CA LYS A 651 -33.84 15.22 -0.07
C LYS A 651 -33.55 14.72 1.36
N ALA A 652 -32.43 15.13 1.96
CA ALA A 652 -31.92 14.63 3.23
C ALA A 652 -32.61 15.12 4.54
N PRO A 653 -33.25 16.31 4.65
CA PRO A 653 -33.66 16.80 5.96
C PRO A 653 -34.92 16.13 6.55
N ASP A 654 -35.74 15.44 5.75
CA ASP A 654 -37.07 14.93 6.16
C ASP A 654 -37.22 13.38 6.13
N ALA A 655 -36.14 12.60 5.92
CA ALA A 655 -36.15 11.13 5.84
C ALA A 655 -35.19 10.48 6.85
#